data_AF-A6BKQ8-F1
#
_entry.id   AF-A6BKQ8-F1
#
_cell.length_a   1.000
_cell.length_b   1.000
_cell.length_c   1.000
_cell.angle_alpha   90.00
_cell.angle_beta   90.00
_cell.angle_gamma   90.00
#
_symmetry.space_group_name_H-M   'P 1'
#
loop_
_entity.id
_entity.type
_entity.pdbx_description
1 polymer ?
#
loop_
_entity_poly.entity_id
_entity_poly.type
_entity_poly.pdbx_seq_one_letter_code
_entity_poly.pdbx_strand_id
1 'polypeptide(L)'
;MNYFDHEENVKFVDGILEYSQEWQWLFDYIDKRYVFEEPKSWHEFVDNSYSIRELIVRFEKIRNVCAKEWIINNSIIKEGWELAKFYNGRIDIVTCQKSINSLTGKLMLLVLWITKLLNIDNGTDYDFNIGMLQEKNYFQLVNIDEIIKNLDEINEFIDNISITGIDEIKKCLNDNVHYIKYDIGAEAEEKIRKRANTYNAFRFDSIRTNLGATWQEDTIFMLLSRDLREADSDGKVLGTDKKNIIRIKDDIDNKDVKFIVETILFYSFGDIPSDECILAHCEMIRREIINKTDLFNLSISSSCKFIEKLFEKKLTGDWRKDTRFVEMLKAFQVYMTPNDIRRIQQMHIPLSKVQIGVYKKFCESKYKDIEEIKELRGIRDYFEDKDVITGIDKTYFEMLSVKFDELVENSERDIILAVSFYYYMIFLIRVKKENMYIDNQRIQSEMLRIKKLWSTNYYEDVVKSMQVISSQQRISAQKCNEFSKRIMINPILFSNLTMSYDQNKILKEMMKAAENPLIMLVSNIEISEVFPREGAKVNYKRHDIDAKFLEIISEIVENKGYKLLNKMLPEKFVAYIYQNCKIELQLNITLFNEEEKMYNLIKAKAPIELLEYDKKISLAMITQLFPVLEMQIRKLVSYLGIFPYKIDEEEFMQCNDPSSLLRELLLQIYNEQKSFENVSDIMFVYNSMYNSNFLNIRNECIHGRDYLAGGKLRYAFRVTLLCIYMVMFRIDTIEEKVSDLID
;
A
#
# COMPACT_ATOMS: atom_id res chain seq x y z
N MET A 1 -16.42 -17.39 16.85
CA MET A 1 -16.26 -15.92 16.80
C MET A 1 -17.18 -15.43 15.70
N ASN A 2 -18.09 -14.53 16.01
CA ASN A 2 -19.07 -14.04 15.03
C ASN A 2 -18.42 -12.92 14.20
N TYR A 3 -18.45 -13.02 12.87
CA TYR A 3 -17.89 -12.01 11.95
C TYR A 3 -18.62 -12.04 10.60
N PHE A 4 -18.42 -11.02 9.78
CA PHE A 4 -18.91 -10.95 8.39
C PHE A 4 -17.79 -11.30 7.41
N ASP A 5 -18.08 -12.13 6.40
CA ASP A 5 -17.14 -12.38 5.30
C ASP A 5 -17.05 -11.14 4.37
N HIS A 6 -16.10 -11.14 3.44
CA HIS A 6 -15.84 -10.00 2.54
C HIS A 6 -17.09 -9.58 1.74
N GLU A 7 -17.83 -10.55 1.20
CA GLU A 7 -19.01 -10.29 0.37
C GLU A 7 -20.12 -9.57 1.14
N GLU A 8 -20.42 -9.98 2.38
CA GLU A 8 -21.41 -9.31 3.21
C GLU A 8 -20.96 -7.92 3.63
N ASN A 9 -19.66 -7.72 3.88
CA ASN A 9 -19.11 -6.39 4.16
C ASN A 9 -19.25 -5.47 2.95
N VAL A 10 -18.94 -5.94 1.75
CA VAL A 10 -19.14 -5.17 0.51
C VAL A 10 -20.61 -4.84 0.31
N LYS A 11 -21.50 -5.82 0.44
CA LYS A 11 -22.95 -5.63 0.29
C LYS A 11 -23.50 -4.65 1.32
N PHE A 12 -22.99 -4.67 2.55
CA PHE A 12 -23.35 -3.71 3.59
C PHE A 12 -22.93 -2.29 3.20
N VAL A 13 -21.66 -2.08 2.84
CA VAL A 13 -21.17 -0.74 2.47
C VAL A 13 -21.87 -0.20 1.22
N ASP A 14 -22.03 -1.02 0.18
CA ASP A 14 -22.76 -0.65 -1.03
C ASP A 14 -24.22 -0.27 -0.70
N GLY A 15 -24.89 -1.06 0.15
CA GLY A 15 -26.25 -0.75 0.58
C GLY A 15 -26.38 0.58 1.33
N ILE A 16 -25.38 0.96 2.13
CA ILE A 16 -25.35 2.27 2.80
C ILE A 16 -25.17 3.40 1.78
N LEU A 17 -24.21 3.27 0.87
CA LEU A 17 -23.91 4.27 -0.15
C LEU A 17 -25.07 4.47 -1.14
N GLU A 18 -25.80 3.41 -1.45
CA GLU A 18 -26.95 3.43 -2.35
C GLU A 18 -28.27 3.82 -1.66
N TYR A 19 -28.26 4.11 -0.36
CA TYR A 19 -29.47 4.33 0.45
C TYR A 19 -30.50 3.19 0.30
N SER A 20 -30.01 1.94 0.31
CA SER A 20 -30.84 0.76 0.12
C SER A 20 -32.02 0.72 1.09
N GLN A 21 -33.18 0.32 0.56
CA GLN A 21 -34.40 0.13 1.34
C GLN A 21 -34.67 -1.35 1.63
N GLU A 22 -33.71 -2.24 1.41
CA GLU A 22 -33.83 -3.70 1.56
C GLU A 22 -32.65 -4.28 2.35
N TRP A 23 -32.88 -4.53 3.65
CA TRP A 23 -31.85 -5.00 4.60
C TRP A 23 -32.20 -6.33 5.27
N GLN A 24 -33.34 -6.95 4.95
CA GLN A 24 -33.77 -8.22 5.54
C GLN A 24 -32.68 -9.31 5.43
N TRP A 25 -31.93 -9.30 4.32
CA TRP A 25 -30.82 -10.22 4.10
C TRP A 25 -29.76 -10.19 5.22
N LEU A 26 -29.52 -9.03 5.84
CA LEU A 26 -28.52 -8.89 6.91
C LEU A 26 -29.02 -9.57 8.17
N PHE A 27 -30.29 -9.35 8.53
CA PHE A 27 -30.91 -9.99 9.69
C PHE A 27 -30.99 -11.51 9.51
N ASP A 28 -31.39 -11.97 8.33
CA ASP A 28 -31.42 -13.40 7.99
C ASP A 28 -30.02 -14.04 8.08
N TYR A 29 -28.98 -13.31 7.67
CA TYR A 29 -27.59 -13.77 7.77
C TYR A 29 -27.15 -13.91 9.24
N ILE A 30 -27.40 -12.88 10.06
CA ILE A 30 -27.01 -12.87 11.48
C ILE A 30 -27.79 -13.96 12.23
N ASP A 31 -29.12 -14.04 12.06
CA ASP A 31 -29.98 -15.06 12.70
C ASP A 31 -29.48 -16.49 12.41
N LYS A 32 -28.91 -16.73 11.23
CA LYS A 32 -28.43 -18.06 10.82
C LYS A 32 -27.04 -18.42 11.34
N ARG A 33 -26.16 -17.43 11.53
CA ARG A 33 -24.72 -17.68 11.78
C ARG A 33 -24.23 -17.25 13.16
N TYR A 34 -24.87 -16.27 13.80
CA TYR A 34 -24.39 -15.71 15.05
C TYR A 34 -25.00 -16.46 16.23
N VAL A 35 -24.16 -16.79 17.20
CA VAL A 35 -24.60 -17.35 18.48
C VAL A 35 -24.24 -16.34 19.58
N PHE A 36 -25.22 -16.04 20.42
CA PHE A 36 -25.07 -15.15 21.56
C PHE A 36 -25.42 -15.91 22.83
N GLU A 37 -24.54 -15.85 23.82
CA GLU A 37 -24.75 -16.41 25.16
C GLU A 37 -24.87 -15.27 26.16
N GLU A 38 -25.68 -15.47 27.20
CA GLU A 38 -25.84 -14.47 28.26
C GLU A 38 -24.61 -14.48 29.18
N PRO A 39 -24.04 -13.31 29.51
CA PRO A 39 -22.86 -13.23 30.35
C PRO A 39 -23.18 -13.57 31.81
N LYS A 40 -22.28 -14.27 32.51
CA LYS A 40 -22.41 -14.63 33.94
C LYS A 40 -21.74 -13.62 34.86
N SER A 41 -20.86 -12.79 34.31
CA SER A 41 -20.16 -11.72 35.00
C SER A 41 -20.03 -10.49 34.11
N TRP A 42 -19.83 -9.32 34.72
CA TRP A 42 -19.50 -8.10 33.97
C TRP A 42 -18.25 -8.27 33.09
N HIS A 43 -17.24 -8.97 33.61
CA HIS A 43 -16.01 -9.21 32.86
C HIS A 43 -16.28 -10.03 31.58
N GLU A 44 -17.08 -11.09 31.71
CA GLU A 44 -17.51 -11.90 30.56
C GLU A 44 -18.36 -11.10 29.56
N PHE A 45 -19.19 -10.16 30.04
CA PHE A 45 -19.91 -9.24 29.16
C PHE A 45 -18.93 -8.39 28.34
N VAL A 46 -17.97 -7.75 29.00
CA VAL A 46 -17.01 -6.85 28.33
C VAL A 46 -16.21 -7.62 27.28
N ASP A 47 -15.66 -8.78 27.64
CA ASP A 47 -14.86 -9.63 26.74
C ASP A 47 -15.65 -10.10 25.50
N ASN A 48 -16.95 -10.37 25.64
CA ASN A 48 -17.79 -10.89 24.57
C ASN A 48 -18.66 -9.83 23.86
N SER A 49 -18.67 -8.59 24.35
CA SER A 49 -19.54 -7.51 23.86
C SER A 49 -19.22 -7.03 22.44
N TYR A 50 -18.03 -7.34 21.91
CA TYR A 50 -17.58 -6.86 20.60
C TYR A 50 -18.55 -7.19 19.47
N SER A 51 -19.02 -8.45 19.41
CA SER A 51 -19.87 -8.91 18.30
C SER A 51 -21.20 -8.16 18.24
N ILE A 52 -21.83 -7.94 19.40
CA ILE A 52 -23.12 -7.24 19.48
C ILE A 52 -22.93 -5.71 19.33
N ARG A 53 -21.80 -5.15 19.81
CA ARG A 53 -21.43 -3.74 19.55
C ARG A 53 -21.30 -3.47 18.05
N GLU A 54 -20.59 -4.33 17.33
CA GLU A 54 -20.42 -4.20 15.87
C GLU A 54 -21.78 -4.20 15.16
N LEU A 55 -22.70 -5.06 15.58
CA LEU A 55 -24.07 -5.09 15.03
C LEU A 55 -24.83 -3.81 15.31
N ILE A 56 -24.79 -3.27 16.53
CA ILE A 56 -25.49 -2.03 16.88
C ILE A 56 -24.99 -0.86 16.00
N VAL A 57 -23.67 -0.72 15.81
CA VAL A 57 -23.10 0.30 14.91
C VAL A 57 -23.55 0.11 13.46
N ARG A 58 -23.66 -1.14 12.99
CA ARG A 58 -24.19 -1.41 11.64
C ARG A 58 -25.67 -1.06 11.54
N PHE A 59 -26.45 -1.40 12.55
CA PHE A 59 -27.88 -1.10 12.62
C PHE A 59 -28.13 0.41 12.65
N GLU A 60 -27.32 1.15 13.41
CA GLU A 60 -27.33 2.60 13.44
C GLU A 60 -27.16 3.20 12.04
N LYS A 61 -26.13 2.75 11.31
CA LYS A 61 -25.87 3.18 9.93
C LYS A 61 -27.03 2.86 8.99
N ILE A 62 -27.62 1.66 9.11
CA ILE A 62 -28.80 1.28 8.33
C ILE A 62 -29.98 2.20 8.65
N ARG A 63 -30.21 2.55 9.92
CA ARG A 63 -31.29 3.46 10.31
C ARG A 63 -31.12 4.83 9.69
N ASN A 64 -29.88 5.31 9.54
CA ASN A 64 -29.62 6.61 8.91
C ASN A 64 -30.05 6.67 7.44
N VAL A 65 -30.11 5.52 6.75
CA VAL A 65 -30.52 5.43 5.33
C VAL A 65 -31.88 4.77 5.10
N CYS A 66 -32.44 4.09 6.10
CA CYS A 66 -33.70 3.34 5.99
C CYS A 66 -34.56 3.44 7.25
N ALA A 67 -35.86 3.70 7.06
CA ALA A 67 -36.84 3.81 8.14
C ALA A 67 -37.70 2.55 8.35
N LYS A 68 -37.55 1.51 7.50
CA LYS A 68 -38.32 0.27 7.61
C LYS A 68 -37.98 -0.50 8.89
N GLU A 69 -38.94 -1.30 9.33
CA GLU A 69 -38.76 -2.32 10.37
C GLU A 69 -38.58 -3.68 9.71
N TRP A 70 -37.85 -4.58 10.38
CA TRP A 70 -37.40 -5.86 9.84
C TRP A 70 -37.93 -7.03 10.67
N ILE A 71 -38.02 -8.20 10.03
CA ILE A 71 -38.36 -9.44 10.72
C ILE A 71 -37.08 -9.95 11.38
N ILE A 72 -37.06 -10.00 12.71
CA ILE A 72 -35.90 -10.42 13.51
C ILE A 72 -36.36 -11.52 14.46
N ASN A 73 -35.78 -12.72 14.35
CA ASN A 73 -36.21 -13.87 15.15
C ASN A 73 -35.45 -13.95 16.48
N ASN A 74 -34.16 -13.63 16.48
CA ASN A 74 -33.35 -13.65 17.68
C ASN A 74 -33.66 -12.45 18.58
N SER A 75 -33.97 -12.72 19.86
CA SER A 75 -34.33 -11.68 20.83
C SER A 75 -33.20 -10.69 21.10
N ILE A 76 -31.95 -11.14 21.20
CA ILE A 76 -30.78 -10.27 21.45
C ILE A 76 -30.52 -9.36 20.24
N ILE A 77 -30.70 -9.86 19.02
CA ILE A 77 -30.55 -9.04 17.80
C ILE A 77 -31.66 -7.99 17.71
N LYS A 78 -32.89 -8.39 18.05
CA LYS A 78 -34.04 -7.47 18.10
C LYS A 78 -33.81 -6.36 19.13
N GLU A 79 -33.29 -6.71 20.30
CA GLU A 79 -32.89 -5.75 21.31
C GLU A 79 -31.74 -4.85 20.81
N GLY A 80 -30.75 -5.38 20.11
CA GLY A 80 -29.70 -4.61 19.42
C GLY A 80 -30.26 -3.59 18.43
N TRP A 81 -31.32 -3.93 17.70
CA TRP A 81 -32.02 -3.01 16.80
C TRP A 81 -32.71 -1.86 17.57
N GLU A 82 -33.34 -2.14 18.70
CA GLU A 82 -33.92 -1.11 19.57
C GLU A 82 -32.84 -0.23 20.22
N LEU A 83 -31.71 -0.81 20.65
CA LEU A 83 -30.56 -0.08 21.16
C LEU A 83 -30.01 0.92 20.12
N ALA A 84 -29.94 0.52 18.85
CA ALA A 84 -29.57 1.43 17.77
C ALA A 84 -30.57 2.59 17.57
N LYS A 85 -31.88 2.37 17.80
CA LYS A 85 -32.89 3.45 17.78
C LYS A 85 -32.67 4.43 18.93
N PHE A 86 -32.34 3.92 20.12
CA PHE A 86 -32.05 4.76 21.28
C PHE A 86 -30.78 5.58 21.06
N TYR A 87 -29.71 4.95 20.57
CA TYR A 87 -28.43 5.60 20.31
C TYR A 87 -28.60 6.77 19.32
N ASN A 88 -29.30 6.55 18.20
CA ASN A 88 -29.67 7.60 17.22
C ASN A 88 -30.74 8.61 17.69
N GLY A 89 -31.22 8.52 18.93
CA GLY A 89 -32.19 9.46 19.49
C GLY A 89 -33.60 9.35 18.92
N ARG A 90 -33.96 8.22 18.29
CA ARG A 90 -35.33 7.97 17.78
C ARG A 90 -36.31 7.55 18.87
N ILE A 91 -35.80 6.98 19.96
CA ILE A 91 -36.57 6.62 21.15
C ILE A 91 -35.84 7.14 22.39
N ASP A 92 -36.61 7.44 23.44
CA ASP A 92 -36.08 7.82 24.75
C ASP A 92 -35.65 6.59 25.57
N ILE A 93 -34.99 6.85 26.71
CA ILE A 93 -34.50 5.79 27.62
C ILE A 93 -35.63 4.92 28.15
N VAL A 94 -36.76 5.52 28.53
CA VAL A 94 -37.92 4.81 29.11
C VAL A 94 -38.55 3.83 28.10
N THR A 95 -38.67 4.25 26.85
CA THR A 95 -39.19 3.44 25.74
C THR A 95 -38.20 2.32 25.41
N CYS A 96 -36.91 2.62 25.41
CA CYS A 96 -35.88 1.61 25.18
C CYS A 96 -35.89 0.55 26.29
N GLN A 97 -35.89 0.94 27.57
CA GLN A 97 -35.91 0.03 28.71
C GLN A 97 -37.06 -0.99 28.65
N LYS A 98 -38.26 -0.56 28.23
CA LYS A 98 -39.43 -1.46 28.06
C LYS A 98 -39.23 -2.52 26.97
N SER A 99 -38.33 -2.27 26.02
CA SER A 99 -38.08 -3.15 24.87
C SER A 99 -36.92 -4.12 25.09
N ILE A 100 -36.19 -3.98 26.21
CA ILE A 100 -34.97 -4.73 26.51
C ILE A 100 -35.21 -5.67 27.69
N ASN A 101 -35.05 -6.98 27.47
CA ASN A 101 -35.30 -8.02 28.49
C ASN A 101 -34.05 -8.83 28.81
N SER A 102 -33.21 -9.12 27.81
CA SER A 102 -31.99 -9.93 27.96
C SER A 102 -30.97 -9.24 28.88
N LEU A 103 -30.12 -10.02 29.55
CA LEU A 103 -29.08 -9.47 30.41
C LEU A 103 -28.04 -8.71 29.57
N THR A 104 -27.66 -9.27 28.43
CA THR A 104 -26.81 -8.63 27.41
C THR A 104 -27.37 -7.28 26.96
N GLY A 105 -28.66 -7.23 26.64
CA GLY A 105 -29.33 -6.00 26.20
C GLY A 105 -29.37 -4.94 27.29
N LYS A 106 -29.63 -5.31 28.55
CA LYS A 106 -29.62 -4.38 29.69
C LYS A 106 -28.24 -3.78 29.94
N LEU A 107 -27.20 -4.62 29.90
CA LEU A 107 -25.82 -4.17 30.05
C LEU A 107 -25.38 -3.27 28.89
N MET A 108 -25.78 -3.59 27.66
CA MET A 108 -25.54 -2.70 26.52
C MET A 108 -26.26 -1.37 26.65
N LEU A 109 -27.52 -1.38 27.10
CA LEU A 109 -28.28 -0.14 27.31
C LEU A 109 -27.60 0.76 28.35
N LEU A 110 -27.12 0.18 29.47
CA LEU A 110 -26.39 0.93 30.49
C LEU A 110 -25.18 1.65 29.89
N VAL A 111 -24.35 0.92 29.13
CA VAL A 111 -23.15 1.51 28.52
C VAL A 111 -23.50 2.57 27.48
N LEU A 112 -24.46 2.30 26.58
CA LEU A 112 -24.86 3.25 25.55
C LEU A 112 -25.50 4.50 26.15
N TRP A 113 -26.26 4.36 27.25
CA TRP A 113 -26.86 5.50 27.94
C TRP A 113 -25.77 6.41 28.51
N ILE A 114 -24.81 5.85 29.26
CA ILE A 114 -23.68 6.61 29.80
C ILE A 114 -22.86 7.24 28.68
N THR A 115 -22.58 6.48 27.62
CA THR A 115 -21.84 6.97 26.44
C THR A 115 -22.54 8.18 25.82
N LYS A 116 -23.87 8.13 25.68
CA LYS A 116 -24.67 9.22 25.12
C LYS A 116 -24.63 10.48 25.99
N LEU A 117 -24.70 10.33 27.33
CA LEU A 117 -24.57 11.46 28.26
C LEU A 117 -23.16 12.08 28.19
N LEU A 118 -22.10 11.26 28.12
CA LEU A 118 -20.73 11.73 27.92
C LEU A 118 -20.56 12.50 26.61
N ASN A 119 -21.14 11.99 25.51
CA ASN A 119 -21.08 12.65 24.22
C ASN A 119 -21.73 14.05 24.25
N ILE A 120 -22.83 14.23 24.99
CA ILE A 120 -23.49 15.53 25.18
C ILE A 120 -22.55 16.52 25.89
N ASP A 121 -21.96 16.12 27.01
CA ASP A 121 -21.14 16.99 27.85
C ASP A 121 -19.79 17.36 27.23
N ASN A 122 -19.24 16.47 26.39
CA ASN A 122 -17.86 16.56 25.89
C ASN A 122 -17.76 16.87 24.40
N GLY A 123 -18.88 16.91 23.67
CA GLY A 123 -18.89 17.11 22.22
C GLY A 123 -18.18 15.99 21.45
N THR A 124 -18.23 14.75 21.98
CA THR A 124 -17.61 13.55 21.40
C THR A 124 -18.64 12.71 20.63
N ASP A 125 -18.17 11.76 19.82
CA ASP A 125 -18.97 10.87 18.97
C ASP A 125 -18.67 9.39 19.26
N TYR A 126 -18.40 9.04 20.53
CA TYR A 126 -18.07 7.67 20.90
C TYR A 126 -19.26 6.73 20.70
N ASP A 127 -19.08 5.66 19.91
CA ASP A 127 -20.08 4.57 19.74
C ASP A 127 -20.33 3.76 21.03
N PHE A 128 -19.30 3.66 21.87
CA PHE A 128 -19.32 2.84 23.07
C PHE A 128 -18.18 3.27 24.00
N ASN A 129 -18.51 3.70 25.22
CA ASN A 129 -17.55 4.13 26.24
C ASN A 129 -17.94 3.54 27.61
N ILE A 130 -17.05 2.71 28.17
CA ILE A 130 -17.20 2.05 29.47
C ILE A 130 -16.35 2.69 30.58
N GLY A 131 -15.59 3.75 30.28
CA GLY A 131 -14.60 4.32 31.18
C GLY A 131 -15.17 4.71 32.54
N MET A 132 -16.31 5.45 32.56
CA MET A 132 -17.00 5.82 33.80
C MET A 132 -17.43 4.64 34.68
N LEU A 133 -17.58 3.45 34.09
CA LEU A 133 -18.02 2.23 34.78
C LEU A 133 -16.85 1.37 35.28
N GLN A 134 -15.66 1.49 34.67
CA GLN A 134 -14.54 0.58 34.92
C GLN A 134 -13.30 1.27 35.50
N GLU A 135 -13.09 2.54 35.16
CA GLU A 135 -11.89 3.29 35.50
C GLU A 135 -12.17 4.30 36.61
N LYS A 136 -11.39 4.24 37.69
CA LYS A 136 -11.40 5.27 38.72
C LYS A 136 -10.73 6.54 38.21
N ASN A 137 -11.07 7.68 38.83
CA ASN A 137 -10.60 9.01 38.44
C ASN A 137 -11.05 9.48 37.04
N TYR A 138 -11.94 8.76 36.35
CA TYR A 138 -12.33 9.06 34.96
C TYR A 138 -12.95 10.46 34.81
N PHE A 139 -13.55 11.00 35.88
CA PHE A 139 -14.01 12.40 35.96
C PHE A 139 -12.94 13.45 35.61
N GLN A 140 -11.66 13.06 35.64
CA GLN A 140 -10.56 13.92 35.26
C GLN A 140 -10.45 14.10 33.74
N LEU A 141 -10.94 13.14 32.96
CA LEU A 141 -10.83 13.10 31.50
C LEU A 141 -12.03 13.73 30.78
N VAL A 142 -13.18 13.77 31.45
CA VAL A 142 -14.47 14.13 30.84
C VAL A 142 -15.28 15.06 31.75
N ASN A 143 -16.11 15.89 31.14
CA ASN A 143 -17.25 16.52 31.80
C ASN A 143 -18.36 15.47 32.02
N ILE A 144 -19.03 15.53 33.18
CA ILE A 144 -20.00 14.53 33.66
C ILE A 144 -21.31 15.16 34.19
N ASP A 145 -21.58 16.42 33.84
CA ASP A 145 -22.74 17.18 34.31
C ASP A 145 -24.08 16.46 34.03
N GLU A 146 -24.26 15.87 32.85
CA GLU A 146 -25.47 15.11 32.51
C GLU A 146 -25.55 13.78 33.25
N ILE A 147 -24.43 13.11 33.52
CA ILE A 147 -24.42 11.90 34.36
C ILE A 147 -24.87 12.24 35.78
N ILE A 148 -24.38 13.35 36.34
CA ILE A 148 -24.78 13.82 37.68
C ILE A 148 -26.30 14.03 37.74
N LYS A 149 -26.88 14.68 36.73
CA LYS A 149 -28.33 14.96 36.67
C LYS A 149 -29.19 13.69 36.62
N ASN A 150 -28.68 12.62 36.01
CA ASN A 150 -29.41 11.37 35.79
C ASN A 150 -28.96 10.25 36.74
N LEU A 151 -28.14 10.54 37.76
CA LEU A 151 -27.48 9.52 38.59
C LEU A 151 -28.47 8.61 39.32
N ASP A 152 -29.55 9.17 39.87
CA ASP A 152 -30.55 8.40 40.63
C ASP A 152 -31.25 7.37 39.73
N GLU A 153 -31.67 7.79 38.53
CA GLU A 153 -32.29 6.90 37.54
C GLU A 153 -31.32 5.82 37.03
N ILE A 154 -30.05 6.18 36.83
CA ILE A 154 -29.01 5.23 36.43
C ILE A 154 -28.77 4.20 37.55
N ASN A 155 -28.66 4.64 38.80
CA ASN A 155 -28.46 3.77 39.95
C ASN A 155 -29.65 2.82 40.14
N GLU A 156 -30.89 3.30 39.99
CA GLU A 156 -32.10 2.47 40.02
C GLU A 156 -32.09 1.43 38.89
N PHE A 157 -31.64 1.81 37.69
CA PHE A 157 -31.51 0.86 36.58
C PHE A 157 -30.46 -0.22 36.87
N ILE A 158 -29.30 0.16 37.43
CA ILE A 158 -28.24 -0.78 37.82
C ILE A 158 -28.73 -1.77 38.88
N ASP A 159 -29.50 -1.31 39.87
CA ASP A 159 -30.06 -2.16 40.94
C ASP A 159 -30.99 -3.27 40.42
N ASN A 160 -31.56 -3.08 39.23
CA ASN A 160 -32.42 -4.05 38.56
C ASN A 160 -31.65 -5.07 37.70
N ILE A 161 -30.32 -5.03 37.69
CA ILE A 161 -29.45 -5.95 36.94
C ILE A 161 -28.78 -6.93 37.91
N SER A 162 -29.06 -8.22 37.75
CA SER A 162 -28.45 -9.29 38.57
C SER A 162 -27.33 -9.99 37.81
N ILE A 163 -26.09 -9.58 38.03
CA ILE A 163 -24.88 -10.22 37.47
C ILE A 163 -23.68 -10.07 38.43
N THR A 164 -22.76 -11.03 38.39
CA THR A 164 -21.51 -10.95 39.17
C THR A 164 -20.69 -9.72 38.76
N GLY A 165 -20.29 -8.89 39.72
CA GLY A 165 -19.46 -7.69 39.51
C GLY A 165 -20.24 -6.38 39.30
N ILE A 166 -21.59 -6.40 39.33
CA ILE A 166 -22.40 -5.19 39.12
C ILE A 166 -22.22 -4.13 40.22
N ASP A 167 -22.06 -4.55 41.48
CA ASP A 167 -21.87 -3.64 42.62
C ASP A 167 -20.54 -2.86 42.52
N GLU A 168 -19.49 -3.50 41.99
CA GLU A 168 -18.17 -2.87 41.81
C GLU A 168 -18.24 -1.75 40.78
N ILE A 169 -18.99 -1.97 39.71
CA ILE A 169 -19.23 -0.97 38.65
C ILE A 169 -20.08 0.19 39.19
N LYS A 170 -21.16 -0.12 39.91
CA LYS A 170 -22.01 0.89 40.53
C LYS A 170 -21.19 1.78 41.45
N LYS A 171 -20.32 1.16 42.25
CA LYS A 171 -19.39 1.90 43.11
C LYS A 171 -18.44 2.77 42.29
N CYS A 172 -17.81 2.23 41.25
CA CYS A 172 -16.89 3.00 40.39
C CYS A 172 -17.56 4.23 39.76
N LEU A 173 -18.79 4.07 39.23
CA LEU A 173 -19.59 5.17 38.69
C LEU A 173 -19.84 6.25 39.74
N ASN A 174 -20.31 5.86 40.93
CA ASN A 174 -20.59 6.79 42.01
C ASN A 174 -19.32 7.48 42.52
N ASP A 175 -18.22 6.75 42.66
CA ASP A 175 -16.93 7.31 43.09
C ASP A 175 -16.45 8.38 42.10
N ASN A 176 -16.60 8.15 40.78
CA ASN A 176 -16.30 9.14 39.75
C ASN A 176 -17.21 10.38 39.83
N VAL A 177 -18.51 10.18 39.99
CA VAL A 177 -19.51 11.26 40.08
C VAL A 177 -19.29 12.13 41.32
N HIS A 178 -18.82 11.56 42.41
CA HIS A 178 -18.49 12.29 43.64
C HIS A 178 -17.04 12.80 43.67
N TYR A 179 -16.32 12.75 42.53
CA TYR A 179 -14.94 13.23 42.41
C TYR A 179 -13.97 12.58 43.41
N ILE A 180 -14.22 11.33 43.80
CA ILE A 180 -13.35 10.61 44.74
C ILE A 180 -12.05 10.27 44.01
N LYS A 181 -10.96 10.90 44.46
CA LYS A 181 -9.62 10.68 43.90
C LYS A 181 -8.96 9.46 44.52
N TYR A 182 -8.45 8.59 43.67
CA TYR A 182 -7.62 7.43 44.03
C TYR A 182 -6.18 7.64 43.58
N ASP A 183 -5.23 7.28 44.44
CA ASP A 183 -3.82 7.17 44.05
C ASP A 183 -3.56 5.83 43.34
N ILE A 184 -2.39 5.70 42.70
CA ILE A 184 -1.95 4.44 42.11
C ILE A 184 -1.86 3.37 43.21
N GLY A 185 -2.43 2.20 42.96
CA GLY A 185 -2.38 1.08 43.89
C GLY A 185 -0.98 0.49 44.01
N ALA A 186 -0.60 0.05 45.21
CA ALA A 186 0.72 -0.55 45.47
C ALA A 186 1.06 -1.74 44.55
N GLU A 187 0.07 -2.53 44.13
CA GLU A 187 0.27 -3.61 43.16
C GLU A 187 0.64 -3.07 41.77
N ALA A 188 0.00 -1.98 41.32
CA ALA A 188 0.30 -1.34 40.06
C ALA A 188 1.69 -0.68 40.09
N GLU A 189 2.04 0.00 41.18
CA GLU A 189 3.39 0.55 41.37
C GLU A 189 4.47 -0.53 41.28
N GLU A 190 4.25 -1.70 41.89
CA GLU A 190 5.17 -2.84 41.79
C GLU A 190 5.34 -3.32 40.35
N LYS A 191 4.23 -3.46 39.61
CA LYS A 191 4.22 -3.87 38.20
C LYS A 191 4.97 -2.83 37.33
N ILE A 192 4.68 -1.54 37.52
CA ILE A 192 5.33 -0.42 36.84
C ILE A 192 6.84 -0.46 37.10
N ARG A 193 7.25 -0.51 38.37
CA ARG A 193 8.66 -0.53 38.76
C ARG A 193 9.41 -1.73 38.17
N LYS A 194 8.84 -2.94 38.26
CA LYS A 194 9.43 -4.14 37.67
C LYS A 194 9.62 -4.00 36.17
N ARG A 195 8.67 -3.37 35.49
CA ARG A 195 8.68 -3.22 34.04
C ARG A 195 9.61 -2.12 33.55
N ALA A 196 9.50 -0.92 34.13
CA ALA A 196 10.30 0.25 33.80
C ALA A 196 11.79 0.02 33.99
N ASN A 197 12.19 -0.80 34.98
CA ASN A 197 13.60 -1.09 35.26
C ASN A 197 14.23 -2.18 34.36
N THR A 198 13.61 -2.47 33.21
CA THR A 198 14.14 -3.39 32.20
C THR A 198 14.54 -2.64 30.93
N TYR A 199 15.58 -3.11 30.25
CA TYR A 199 16.01 -2.55 28.96
C TYR A 199 14.95 -2.66 27.86
N ASN A 200 13.96 -3.54 28.03
CA ASN A 200 12.84 -3.74 27.13
C ASN A 200 11.49 -3.50 27.83
N ALA A 201 11.36 -2.34 28.47
CA ALA A 201 10.16 -1.93 29.20
C ALA A 201 8.92 -1.81 28.30
N PHE A 202 9.10 -1.41 27.03
CA PHE A 202 8.02 -1.18 26.07
C PHE A 202 7.95 -2.33 25.05
N ARG A 203 6.92 -3.17 25.14
CA ARG A 203 6.73 -4.33 24.23
C ARG A 203 5.27 -4.77 24.20
N PHE A 204 4.86 -5.48 23.15
CA PHE A 204 3.45 -5.79 22.82
C PHE A 204 2.70 -6.75 23.77
N ASP A 205 3.25 -7.14 24.93
CA ASP A 205 2.48 -7.95 25.88
C ASP A 205 1.53 -7.07 26.71
N SER A 206 0.26 -7.46 26.77
CA SER A 206 -0.75 -6.79 27.59
C SER A 206 -0.41 -6.97 29.07
N ILE A 207 -0.27 -5.87 29.80
CA ILE A 207 -0.24 -5.92 31.27
C ILE A 207 -1.70 -5.91 31.73
N ARG A 208 -2.17 -7.00 32.35
CA ARG A 208 -3.54 -7.06 32.85
C ARG A 208 -3.75 -5.99 33.92
N THR A 209 -4.69 -5.09 33.65
CA THR A 209 -5.24 -4.14 34.60
C THR A 209 -6.22 -4.87 35.52
N ASN A 210 -6.23 -4.49 36.79
CA ASN A 210 -7.19 -5.04 37.74
C ASN A 210 -8.52 -4.30 37.57
N LEU A 211 -9.65 -4.96 37.83
CA LEU A 211 -10.95 -4.29 37.90
C LEU A 211 -10.89 -3.14 38.92
N GLY A 212 -11.31 -1.94 38.50
CA GLY A 212 -11.25 -0.73 39.31
C GLY A 212 -9.85 -0.11 39.40
N ALA A 213 -9.00 -0.31 38.38
CA ALA A 213 -7.82 0.51 38.16
C ALA A 213 -8.21 1.97 37.87
N THR A 214 -7.29 2.89 38.11
CA THR A 214 -7.43 4.29 37.69
C THR A 214 -7.14 4.43 36.20
N TRP A 215 -7.72 5.42 35.53
CA TRP A 215 -7.39 5.70 34.12
C TRP A 215 -5.89 5.96 33.92
N GLN A 216 -5.20 6.49 34.95
CA GLN A 216 -3.74 6.67 34.94
C GLN A 216 -3.00 5.33 34.86
N GLU A 217 -3.39 4.35 35.68
CA GLU A 217 -2.80 3.00 35.66
C GLU A 217 -3.01 2.33 34.30
N ASP A 218 -4.23 2.37 33.79
CA ASP A 218 -4.58 1.79 32.49
C ASP A 218 -3.80 2.47 31.36
N THR A 219 -3.68 3.79 31.40
CA THR A 219 -2.86 4.54 30.44
C THR A 219 -1.39 4.17 30.55
N ILE A 220 -0.81 4.11 31.75
CA ILE A 220 0.61 3.73 31.93
C ILE A 220 0.87 2.31 31.41
N PHE A 221 -0.02 1.36 31.67
CA PHE A 221 0.12 0.00 31.16
C PHE A 221 -0.08 -0.06 29.65
N MET A 222 -1.03 0.70 29.08
CA MET A 222 -1.17 0.85 27.64
C MET A 222 0.12 1.42 27.02
N LEU A 223 0.74 2.43 27.64
CA LEU A 223 2.02 2.98 27.20
C LEU A 223 3.13 1.92 27.23
N LEU A 224 3.22 1.10 28.29
CA LEU A 224 4.21 0.01 28.43
C LEU A 224 3.96 -1.19 27.49
N SER A 225 2.71 -1.39 27.07
CA SER A 225 2.33 -2.43 26.10
C SER A 225 2.60 -2.02 24.65
N ARG A 226 3.21 -0.84 24.41
CA ARG A 226 3.60 -0.40 23.07
C ARG A 226 4.94 -0.94 22.64
N ASP A 227 5.04 -1.22 21.36
CA ASP A 227 6.32 -1.44 20.71
C ASP A 227 6.84 -0.14 20.11
N LEU A 228 8.02 0.31 20.56
CA LEU A 228 8.64 1.51 19.99
C LEU A 228 9.05 1.29 18.52
N ARG A 229 9.14 0.05 18.02
CA ARG A 229 9.51 -0.27 16.63
C ARG A 229 8.45 0.11 15.60
N GLU A 230 7.18 0.15 16.00
CA GLU A 230 6.02 0.32 15.10
C GLU A 230 5.36 1.70 15.23
N ALA A 231 6.07 2.72 15.74
CA ALA A 231 5.47 4.04 15.91
C ALA A 231 4.98 4.60 14.55
N ASP A 232 3.66 4.80 14.45
CA ASP A 232 2.98 5.39 13.30
C ASP A 232 3.68 6.68 12.84
N SER A 233 3.76 6.87 11.52
CA SER A 233 4.34 8.03 10.84
C SER A 233 3.75 9.39 11.27
N ASP A 234 2.62 9.36 11.98
CA ASP A 234 1.80 10.54 12.28
C ASP A 234 1.92 11.01 13.74
N GLY A 235 2.77 10.39 14.57
CA GLY A 235 3.02 10.82 15.95
C GLY A 235 1.81 10.71 16.89
N LYS A 236 0.71 10.07 16.46
CA LYS A 236 -0.45 9.81 17.31
C LYS A 236 -0.18 8.63 18.23
N VAL A 237 -0.39 8.84 19.53
CA VAL A 237 -0.47 7.75 20.49
C VAL A 237 -1.86 7.13 20.35
N LEU A 238 -1.98 5.93 19.76
CA LEU A 238 -3.23 5.15 19.73
C LEU A 238 -3.88 5.19 21.11
N GLY A 239 -5.06 5.80 21.20
CA GLY A 239 -5.91 5.81 22.38
C GLY A 239 -5.63 6.87 23.45
N THR A 240 -4.61 7.75 23.34
CA THR A 240 -4.40 8.80 24.38
C THR A 240 -3.77 10.08 23.83
N ASP A 241 -4.33 11.22 24.21
CA ASP A 241 -3.80 12.55 23.88
C ASP A 241 -2.53 12.90 24.67
N LYS A 242 -1.60 13.62 24.03
CA LYS A 242 -0.38 14.16 24.65
C LYS A 242 -0.67 14.90 25.95
N LYS A 243 -1.79 15.64 26.02
CA LYS A 243 -2.22 16.37 27.21
C LYS A 243 -2.40 15.46 28.42
N ASN A 244 -3.03 14.30 28.24
CA ASN A 244 -3.28 13.34 29.32
C ASN A 244 -1.97 12.65 29.77
N ILE A 245 -1.07 12.40 28.83
CA ILE A 245 0.28 11.88 29.13
C ILE A 245 1.07 12.87 29.98
N ILE A 246 1.06 14.16 29.62
CA ILE A 246 1.71 15.23 30.41
C ILE A 246 1.08 15.30 31.81
N ARG A 247 -0.25 15.22 31.89
CA ARG A 247 -0.96 15.23 33.17
C ARG A 247 -0.52 14.07 34.08
N ILE A 248 -0.34 12.86 33.55
CA ILE A 248 0.20 11.73 34.33
C ILE A 248 1.57 12.07 34.92
N LYS A 249 2.46 12.69 34.13
CA LYS A 249 3.79 13.10 34.59
C LYS A 249 3.74 14.14 35.71
N ASP A 250 2.79 15.05 35.65
CA ASP A 250 2.66 16.14 36.62
C ASP A 250 1.93 15.71 37.90
N ASP A 251 0.90 14.85 37.78
CA ASP A 251 0.04 14.41 38.88
C ASP A 251 0.67 13.28 39.72
N ILE A 252 1.63 12.51 39.17
CA ILE A 252 2.23 11.34 39.83
C ILE A 252 3.73 11.53 40.05
N ASP A 253 4.12 11.73 41.31
CA ASP A 253 5.53 11.88 41.70
C ASP A 253 6.23 10.51 41.86
N ASN A 254 6.40 9.79 40.76
CA ASN A 254 7.09 8.51 40.72
C ASN A 254 8.15 8.49 39.61
N LYS A 255 9.40 8.15 39.96
CA LYS A 255 10.52 8.15 39.00
C LYS A 255 10.34 7.20 37.82
N ASP A 256 9.72 6.04 38.05
CA ASP A 256 9.50 5.01 37.03
C ASP A 256 8.38 5.47 36.07
N VAL A 257 7.36 6.15 36.59
CA VAL A 257 6.30 6.78 35.78
C VAL A 257 6.86 7.94 34.95
N LYS A 258 7.69 8.80 35.54
CA LYS A 258 8.37 9.89 34.80
C LYS A 258 9.24 9.35 33.67
N PHE A 259 10.00 8.28 33.92
CA PHE A 259 10.76 7.57 32.89
C PHE A 259 9.86 7.08 31.74
N ILE A 260 8.74 6.42 32.06
CA ILE A 260 7.81 5.91 31.06
C ILE A 260 7.25 7.04 30.19
N VAL A 261 6.74 8.09 30.84
CA VAL A 261 6.11 9.21 30.17
C VAL A 261 7.11 9.99 29.33
N GLU A 262 8.29 10.32 29.86
CA GLU A 262 9.31 11.05 29.09
C GLU A 262 9.81 10.25 27.89
N THR A 263 9.92 8.92 28.02
CA THR A 263 10.27 8.04 26.91
C THR A 263 9.26 8.15 25.78
N ILE A 264 7.96 8.05 26.10
CA ILE A 264 6.88 8.15 25.10
C ILE A 264 6.78 9.56 24.53
N LEU A 265 6.92 10.61 25.36
CA LEU A 265 6.86 11.99 24.88
C LEU A 265 7.99 12.29 23.89
N PHE A 266 9.20 11.81 24.16
CA PHE A 266 10.30 11.92 23.22
C PHE A 266 10.08 11.09 21.96
N TYR A 267 9.66 9.83 22.13
CA TYR A 267 9.56 8.90 21.01
C TYR A 267 8.39 9.22 20.08
N SER A 268 7.21 9.57 20.61
CA SER A 268 6.01 9.86 19.81
C SER A 268 5.88 11.33 19.41
N PHE A 269 6.32 12.27 20.26
CA PHE A 269 6.09 13.72 20.02
C PHE A 269 7.38 14.54 19.87
N GLY A 270 8.55 13.95 20.11
CA GLY A 270 9.84 14.63 19.95
C GLY A 270 10.23 15.57 21.10
N ASP A 271 9.50 15.54 22.22
CA ASP A 271 9.84 16.34 23.40
C ASP A 271 11.17 15.89 24.00
N ILE A 272 12.05 16.84 24.31
CA ILE A 272 13.37 16.51 24.83
C ILE A 272 13.22 15.92 26.25
N PRO A 273 13.67 14.67 26.48
CA PRO A 273 13.58 14.04 27.78
C PRO A 273 14.63 14.63 28.74
N SER A 274 14.45 14.41 30.05
CA SER A 274 15.44 14.84 31.04
C SER A 274 16.74 14.04 30.93
N ASP A 275 17.85 14.63 31.38
CA ASP A 275 19.15 13.97 31.45
C ASP A 275 19.07 12.64 32.23
N GLU A 276 18.29 12.60 33.32
CA GLU A 276 18.14 11.37 34.11
C GLU A 276 17.38 10.27 33.36
N CYS A 277 16.36 10.60 32.56
CA CYS A 277 15.68 9.63 31.70
C CYS A 277 16.64 9.03 30.66
N ILE A 278 17.46 9.88 30.01
CA ILE A 278 18.47 9.43 29.04
C ILE A 278 19.48 8.50 29.72
N LEU A 279 19.99 8.91 30.87
CA LEU A 279 21.03 8.16 31.59
C LEU A 279 20.48 6.85 32.18
N ALA A 280 19.20 6.78 32.53
CA ALA A 280 18.53 5.53 32.92
C ALA A 280 18.53 4.51 31.77
N HIS A 281 18.21 4.93 30.53
CA HIS A 281 18.33 4.05 29.37
C HIS A 281 19.78 3.60 29.12
N CYS A 282 20.75 4.51 29.24
CA CYS A 282 22.17 4.17 29.08
C CYS A 282 22.61 3.09 30.08
N GLU A 283 22.22 3.25 31.35
CA GLU A 283 22.58 2.31 32.41
C GLU A 283 21.91 0.94 32.23
N MET A 284 20.63 0.91 31.81
CA MET A 284 19.95 -0.34 31.48
C MET A 284 20.67 -1.08 30.33
N ILE A 285 21.02 -0.39 29.25
CA ILE A 285 21.76 -0.98 28.13
C ILE A 285 23.11 -1.52 28.61
N ARG A 286 23.87 -0.71 29.35
CA ARG A 286 25.18 -1.09 29.89
C ARG A 286 25.09 -2.36 30.74
N ARG A 287 24.11 -2.44 31.65
CA ARG A 287 23.89 -3.60 32.52
C ARG A 287 23.63 -4.87 31.72
N GLU A 288 22.80 -4.81 30.70
CA GLU A 288 22.49 -5.99 29.89
C GLU A 288 23.64 -6.44 29.00
N ILE A 289 24.43 -5.51 28.47
CA ILE A 289 25.68 -5.87 27.78
C ILE A 289 26.63 -6.63 28.72
N ILE A 290 26.76 -6.17 29.97
CA ILE A 290 27.58 -6.84 31.00
C ILE A 290 27.03 -8.24 31.33
N ASN A 291 25.69 -8.39 31.34
CA ASN A 291 25.00 -9.67 31.49
C ASN A 291 25.09 -10.56 30.25
N LYS A 292 25.88 -10.17 29.23
CA LYS A 292 26.14 -10.93 28.00
C LYS A 292 24.90 -11.16 27.13
N THR A 293 23.95 -10.24 27.14
CA THR A 293 22.85 -10.23 26.16
C THR A 293 23.42 -10.10 24.75
N ASP A 294 22.89 -10.87 23.79
CA ASP A 294 23.29 -10.73 22.39
C ASP A 294 22.81 -9.40 21.81
N LEU A 295 23.57 -8.86 20.85
CA LEU A 295 23.25 -7.56 20.28
C LEU A 295 21.94 -7.53 19.50
N PHE A 296 21.50 -8.67 18.94
CA PHE A 296 20.22 -8.71 18.24
C PHE A 296 19.08 -8.38 19.21
N ASN A 297 18.96 -9.12 20.31
CA ASN A 297 17.95 -8.90 21.34
C ASN A 297 18.08 -7.51 21.98
N LEU A 298 19.30 -7.03 22.18
CA LEU A 298 19.52 -5.69 22.69
C LEU A 298 19.05 -4.61 21.70
N SER A 299 19.36 -4.74 20.41
CA SER A 299 19.04 -3.75 19.38
C SER A 299 17.54 -3.56 19.13
N ILE A 300 16.75 -4.61 19.37
CA ILE A 300 15.29 -4.55 19.24
C ILE A 300 14.59 -4.12 20.54
N SER A 301 15.35 -3.89 21.61
CA SER A 301 14.79 -3.46 22.88
C SER A 301 14.37 -1.99 22.88
N SER A 302 13.38 -1.67 23.71
CA SER A 302 12.89 -0.31 23.84
C SER A 302 13.97 0.71 24.21
N SER A 303 14.87 0.40 25.14
CA SER A 303 15.94 1.33 25.54
C SER A 303 16.93 1.57 24.40
N CYS A 304 17.28 0.54 23.63
CA CYS A 304 18.18 0.72 22.49
C CYS A 304 17.52 1.53 21.37
N LYS A 305 16.22 1.31 21.10
CA LYS A 305 15.45 2.11 20.15
C LYS A 305 15.33 3.57 20.56
N PHE A 306 15.18 3.85 21.86
CA PHE A 306 15.23 5.21 22.37
C PHE A 306 16.60 5.88 22.09
N ILE A 307 17.70 5.18 22.38
CA ILE A 307 19.06 5.69 22.14
C ILE A 307 19.36 5.87 20.65
N GLU A 308 18.94 4.95 19.79
CA GLU A 308 19.03 5.07 18.33
C GLU A 308 18.39 6.38 17.85
N LYS A 309 17.16 6.68 18.30
CA LYS A 309 16.44 7.92 17.98
C LYS A 309 17.13 9.17 18.53
N LEU A 310 17.75 9.07 19.70
CA LEU A 310 18.55 10.15 20.30
C LEU A 310 19.75 10.52 19.39
N PHE A 311 20.45 9.51 18.84
CA PHE A 311 21.56 9.70 17.91
C PHE A 311 21.10 10.21 16.54
N GLU A 312 20.02 9.66 16.00
CA GLU A 312 19.41 10.10 14.74
C GLU A 312 19.07 11.59 14.76
N LYS A 313 18.44 12.07 15.84
CA LYS A 313 18.11 13.49 16.05
C LYS A 313 19.30 14.38 16.40
N LYS A 314 20.51 13.82 16.55
CA LYS A 314 21.76 14.54 16.90
C LYS A 314 21.65 15.40 18.16
N LEU A 315 20.84 15.00 19.14
CA LEU A 315 20.58 15.80 20.35
C LEU A 315 21.84 15.95 21.22
N THR A 316 22.12 17.18 21.67
CA THR A 316 23.26 17.53 22.52
C THR A 316 22.81 17.92 23.92
N GLY A 317 23.54 17.50 24.96
CA GLY A 317 23.28 17.89 26.35
C GLY A 317 24.43 17.48 27.27
N ASP A 318 24.37 17.91 28.53
CA ASP A 318 25.42 17.68 29.52
C ASP A 318 25.52 16.20 29.96
N TRP A 319 24.44 15.43 29.84
CA TRP A 319 24.43 13.96 29.96
C TRP A 319 25.52 13.24 29.13
N ARG A 320 26.02 13.85 28.04
CA ARG A 320 27.14 13.28 27.25
C ARG A 320 28.47 13.23 28.01
N LYS A 321 28.62 14.05 29.05
CA LYS A 321 29.80 14.06 29.93
C LYS A 321 29.65 13.11 31.12
N ASP A 322 28.44 12.60 31.37
CA ASP A 322 28.18 11.69 32.48
C ASP A 322 28.83 10.32 32.22
N THR A 323 29.38 9.73 33.28
CA THR A 323 30.06 8.44 33.25
C THR A 323 29.15 7.31 32.73
N ARG A 324 27.84 7.32 33.06
CA ARG A 324 26.88 6.29 32.62
C ARG A 324 26.78 6.22 31.09
N PHE A 325 26.76 7.37 30.43
CA PHE A 325 26.75 7.44 28.96
C PHE A 325 28.06 6.94 28.36
N VAL A 326 29.20 7.40 28.89
CA VAL A 326 30.53 7.00 28.40
C VAL A 326 30.75 5.50 28.56
N GLU A 327 30.34 4.92 29.69
CA GLU A 327 30.47 3.49 29.96
C GLU A 327 29.51 2.64 29.11
N MET A 328 28.31 3.13 28.78
CA MET A 328 27.45 2.49 27.79
C MET A 328 28.15 2.41 26.42
N LEU A 329 28.76 3.49 25.95
CA LEU A 329 29.51 3.49 24.68
C LEU A 329 30.69 2.52 24.70
N LYS A 330 31.40 2.41 25.82
CA LYS A 330 32.48 1.42 25.98
C LYS A 330 31.93 -0.01 25.98
N ALA A 331 30.78 -0.25 26.61
CA ALA A 331 30.17 -1.57 26.67
C ALA A 331 29.87 -2.13 25.27
N PHE A 332 29.38 -1.30 24.33
CA PHE A 332 29.15 -1.71 22.94
C PHE A 332 30.41 -2.20 22.21
N GLN A 333 31.61 -1.88 22.70
CA GLN A 333 32.88 -2.31 22.08
C GLN A 333 33.17 -3.80 22.29
N VAL A 334 32.43 -4.48 23.17
CA VAL A 334 32.53 -5.94 23.34
C VAL A 334 32.01 -6.68 22.09
N TYR A 335 31.08 -6.08 21.35
CA TYR A 335 30.55 -6.68 20.13
C TYR A 335 31.47 -6.41 18.94
N MET A 336 32.18 -7.46 18.55
CA MET A 336 33.27 -7.42 17.58
C MET A 336 32.97 -8.20 16.30
N THR A 337 31.84 -8.91 16.21
CA THR A 337 31.49 -9.58 14.96
C THR A 337 31.09 -8.54 13.90
N PRO A 338 31.34 -8.79 12.61
CA PRO A 338 31.01 -7.80 11.59
C PRO A 338 29.52 -7.48 11.49
N ASN A 339 28.65 -8.48 11.68
CA ASN A 339 27.20 -8.28 11.73
C ASN A 339 26.80 -7.40 12.92
N ASP A 340 27.46 -7.57 14.06
CA ASP A 340 27.19 -6.72 15.21
C ASP A 340 27.64 -5.28 14.97
N ILE A 341 28.85 -5.10 14.43
CA ILE A 341 29.39 -3.77 14.13
C ILE A 341 28.50 -3.03 13.13
N ARG A 342 28.04 -3.72 12.07
CA ARG A 342 27.07 -3.18 11.12
C ARG A 342 25.78 -2.73 11.81
N ARG A 343 25.27 -3.54 12.74
CA ARG A 343 24.06 -3.22 13.49
C ARG A 343 24.25 -2.01 14.40
N ILE A 344 25.40 -1.89 15.07
CA ILE A 344 25.74 -0.68 15.87
C ILE A 344 25.79 0.56 14.98
N GLN A 345 26.40 0.44 13.79
CA GLN A 345 26.46 1.54 12.82
C GLN A 345 25.06 1.95 12.33
N GLN A 346 24.17 0.98 12.08
CA GLN A 346 22.78 1.22 11.70
C GLN A 346 21.99 1.94 12.80
N MET A 347 22.29 1.68 14.07
CA MET A 347 21.71 2.39 15.22
C MET A 347 22.31 3.79 15.44
N HIS A 348 23.20 4.26 14.55
CA HIS A 348 23.91 5.54 14.64
C HIS A 348 24.81 5.70 15.88
N ILE A 349 25.10 4.60 16.59
CA ILE A 349 25.99 4.59 17.74
C ILE A 349 27.45 4.66 17.26
N PRO A 350 28.30 5.53 17.83
CA PRO A 350 29.71 5.64 17.41
C PRO A 350 30.49 4.34 17.59
N LEU A 351 31.22 3.94 16.54
CA LEU A 351 32.13 2.79 16.57
C LEU A 351 33.52 3.17 17.11
N SER A 352 34.17 2.23 17.79
CA SER A 352 35.59 2.35 18.13
C SER A 352 36.49 2.19 16.90
N LYS A 353 37.73 2.70 16.96
CA LYS A 353 38.74 2.49 15.89
C LYS A 353 38.98 1.01 15.59
N VAL A 354 38.91 0.15 16.61
CA VAL A 354 39.11 -1.30 16.46
C VAL A 354 37.96 -1.93 15.71
N GLN A 355 36.71 -1.62 16.07
CA GLN A 355 35.51 -2.10 15.36
C GLN A 355 35.51 -1.66 13.90
N ILE A 356 35.88 -0.40 13.61
CA ILE A 356 36.03 0.10 12.23
C ILE A 356 37.03 -0.76 11.45
N GLY A 357 38.18 -1.10 12.06
CA GLY A 357 39.18 -1.96 11.44
C GLY A 357 38.68 -3.39 11.16
N VAL A 358 37.90 -3.97 12.07
CA VAL A 358 37.32 -5.32 11.89
C VAL A 358 36.26 -5.31 10.79
N TYR A 359 35.34 -4.34 10.81
CA TYR A 359 34.29 -4.25 9.80
C TYR A 359 34.87 -4.03 8.40
N LYS A 360 35.90 -3.18 8.27
CA LYS A 360 36.59 -2.98 7.00
C LYS A 360 37.16 -4.30 6.45
N LYS A 361 37.83 -5.10 7.28
CA LYS A 361 38.37 -6.42 6.87
C LYS A 361 37.29 -7.42 6.45
N PHE A 362 36.10 -7.34 7.04
CA PHE A 362 34.96 -8.17 6.65
C PHE A 362 34.31 -7.71 5.35
N CYS A 363 34.12 -6.40 5.14
CA CYS A 363 33.71 -5.89 3.83
C CYS A 363 34.72 -6.31 2.75
N GLU A 364 36.02 -6.31 3.10
CA GLU A 364 37.09 -6.83 2.24
C GLU A 364 37.02 -8.34 2.01
N SER A 365 36.40 -9.14 2.89
CA SER A 365 36.22 -10.58 2.66
C SER A 365 35.02 -10.86 1.77
N LYS A 366 33.93 -10.10 1.89
CA LYS A 366 32.69 -10.32 1.15
C LYS A 366 32.86 -10.37 -0.36
N TYR A 367 33.62 -9.45 -0.96
CA TYR A 367 33.85 -9.50 -2.40
C TYR A 367 34.83 -10.62 -2.82
N LYS A 368 35.49 -11.28 -1.86
CA LYS A 368 36.33 -12.47 -2.11
C LYS A 368 35.52 -13.75 -2.11
N ASP A 369 34.33 -13.75 -1.50
CA ASP A 369 33.42 -14.89 -1.46
C ASP A 369 33.06 -15.41 -2.86
N ILE A 370 33.25 -14.60 -3.92
CA ILE A 370 33.12 -15.01 -5.32
C ILE A 370 33.92 -16.29 -5.65
N GLU A 371 35.04 -16.53 -4.96
CA GLU A 371 35.86 -17.74 -5.11
C GLU A 371 35.11 -19.02 -4.68
N GLU A 372 34.23 -18.92 -3.69
CA GLU A 372 33.55 -20.05 -3.06
C GLU A 372 32.17 -20.37 -3.66
N ILE A 373 31.62 -19.45 -4.47
CA ILE A 373 30.28 -19.61 -5.06
C ILE A 373 30.26 -20.74 -6.09
N LYS A 374 29.33 -21.69 -5.95
CA LYS A 374 29.23 -22.89 -6.82
C LYS A 374 27.96 -22.97 -7.66
N GLU A 375 26.99 -22.08 -7.43
CA GLU A 375 25.69 -22.12 -8.09
C GLU A 375 25.17 -20.71 -8.43
N LEU A 376 24.26 -20.65 -9.40
CA LEU A 376 23.64 -19.40 -9.86
C LEU A 376 22.87 -18.65 -8.77
N ARG A 377 22.37 -19.37 -7.76
CA ARG A 377 21.68 -18.73 -6.64
C ARG A 377 22.64 -17.92 -5.77
N GLY A 378 23.79 -18.50 -5.44
CA GLY A 378 24.83 -17.82 -4.65
C GLY A 378 25.39 -16.58 -5.34
N ILE A 379 25.60 -16.62 -6.67
CA ILE A 379 26.09 -15.44 -7.40
C ILE A 379 25.05 -14.32 -7.47
N ARG A 380 23.76 -14.66 -7.47
CA ARG A 380 22.70 -13.65 -7.38
C ARG A 380 22.76 -12.93 -6.03
N ASP A 381 22.85 -13.65 -4.92
CA ASP A 381 22.93 -13.04 -3.59
C ASP A 381 24.17 -12.13 -3.47
N TYR A 382 25.29 -12.53 -4.08
CA TYR A 382 26.49 -11.73 -4.19
C TYR A 382 26.27 -10.42 -4.99
N PHE A 383 25.52 -10.45 -6.09
CA PHE A 383 25.17 -9.26 -6.89
C PHE A 383 24.25 -8.28 -6.17
N GLU A 384 23.48 -8.74 -5.19
CA GLU A 384 22.59 -7.90 -4.39
C GLU A 384 23.29 -7.24 -3.20
N ASP A 385 24.48 -7.71 -2.79
CA ASP A 385 25.20 -7.20 -1.62
C ASP A 385 25.83 -5.80 -1.87
N LYS A 386 25.38 -4.82 -1.08
CA LYS A 386 25.84 -3.42 -1.15
C LYS A 386 27.32 -3.25 -0.80
N ASP A 387 27.85 -4.07 0.12
CA ASP A 387 29.26 -4.01 0.51
C ASP A 387 30.15 -4.44 -0.67
N VAL A 388 29.70 -5.44 -1.44
CA VAL A 388 30.37 -5.88 -2.67
C VAL A 388 30.32 -4.79 -3.73
N ILE A 389 29.15 -4.22 -4.00
CA ILE A 389 28.96 -3.16 -5.02
C ILE A 389 29.92 -1.99 -4.78
N THR A 390 30.02 -1.53 -3.54
CA THR A 390 30.81 -0.34 -3.17
C THR A 390 32.30 -0.64 -2.97
N GLY A 391 32.65 -1.88 -2.60
CA GLY A 391 34.00 -2.25 -2.17
C GLY A 391 34.81 -3.09 -3.16
N ILE A 392 34.20 -3.71 -4.18
CA ILE A 392 34.92 -4.60 -5.12
C ILE A 392 36.09 -3.88 -5.79
N ASP A 393 37.24 -4.55 -5.83
CA ASP A 393 38.46 -4.08 -6.47
C ASP A 393 38.64 -4.67 -7.87
N LYS A 394 39.66 -4.18 -8.58
CA LYS A 394 39.95 -4.59 -9.96
C LYS A 394 40.21 -6.10 -10.11
N THR A 395 40.89 -6.72 -9.16
CA THR A 395 41.24 -8.15 -9.22
C THR A 395 39.98 -9.00 -9.14
N TYR A 396 39.12 -8.72 -8.16
CA TYR A 396 37.88 -9.48 -7.96
C TYR A 396 36.81 -9.16 -9.00
N PHE A 397 36.81 -7.95 -9.56
CA PHE A 397 35.96 -7.61 -10.71
C PHE A 397 36.32 -8.43 -11.96
N GLU A 398 37.61 -8.65 -12.22
CA GLU A 398 38.07 -9.49 -13.34
C GLU A 398 37.71 -10.98 -13.12
N MET A 399 37.83 -11.48 -11.88
CA MET A 399 37.43 -12.85 -11.51
C MET A 399 35.93 -13.10 -11.68
N LEU A 400 35.11 -12.08 -11.44
CA LEU A 400 33.66 -12.17 -11.51
C LEU A 400 33.18 -12.58 -12.90
N SER A 401 33.79 -12.06 -13.97
CA SER A 401 33.48 -12.49 -15.35
C SER A 401 33.77 -13.98 -15.55
N VAL A 402 34.93 -14.45 -15.10
CA VAL A 402 35.34 -15.86 -15.25
C VAL A 402 34.41 -16.78 -14.46
N LYS A 403 34.07 -16.38 -13.23
CA LYS A 403 33.20 -17.15 -12.35
C LYS A 403 31.77 -17.20 -12.88
N PHE A 404 31.25 -16.08 -13.39
CA PHE A 404 29.93 -16.05 -13.99
C PHE A 404 29.87 -16.99 -15.21
N ASP A 405 30.88 -16.97 -16.08
CA ASP A 405 30.97 -17.86 -17.24
C ASP A 405 30.97 -19.34 -16.84
N GLU A 406 31.78 -19.72 -15.84
CA GLU A 406 31.81 -21.09 -15.27
C GLU A 406 30.42 -21.53 -14.76
N LEU A 407 29.73 -20.64 -14.03
CA LEU A 407 28.42 -20.96 -13.44
C LEU A 407 27.32 -21.06 -14.50
N VAL A 408 27.30 -20.18 -15.49
CA VAL A 408 26.28 -20.24 -16.54
C VAL A 408 26.48 -21.47 -17.43
N GLU A 409 27.73 -21.84 -17.76
CA GLU A 409 28.00 -23.02 -18.58
C GLU A 409 27.46 -24.30 -17.93
N ASN A 410 27.63 -24.44 -16.61
CA ASN A 410 27.24 -25.62 -15.82
C ASN A 410 25.80 -25.61 -15.29
N SER A 411 25.02 -24.57 -15.58
CA SER A 411 23.64 -24.41 -15.09
C SER A 411 22.58 -25.04 -16.00
N GLU A 412 21.42 -25.37 -15.42
CA GLU A 412 20.22 -25.68 -16.19
C GLU A 412 19.80 -24.46 -17.04
N ARG A 413 19.26 -24.72 -18.23
CA ARG A 413 18.85 -23.68 -19.19
C ARG A 413 17.45 -23.16 -18.85
N ASP A 414 17.21 -22.73 -17.62
CA ASP A 414 15.89 -22.39 -17.10
C ASP A 414 15.71 -20.88 -16.81
N ILE A 415 14.65 -20.52 -16.09
CA ILE A 415 14.36 -19.14 -15.69
C ILE A 415 15.41 -18.59 -14.71
N ILE A 416 16.05 -19.43 -13.90
CA ILE A 416 17.07 -19.00 -12.92
C ILE A 416 18.29 -18.45 -13.68
N LEU A 417 18.67 -19.06 -14.80
CA LEU A 417 19.72 -18.55 -15.66
C LEU A 417 19.41 -17.12 -16.15
N ALA A 418 18.21 -16.89 -16.68
CA ALA A 418 17.79 -15.56 -17.14
C ALA A 418 17.76 -14.53 -16.00
N VAL A 419 17.29 -14.94 -14.82
CA VAL A 419 17.31 -14.12 -13.60
C VAL A 419 18.75 -13.71 -13.25
N SER A 420 19.71 -14.63 -13.30
CA SER A 420 21.12 -14.33 -12.98
C SER A 420 21.75 -13.35 -13.99
N PHE A 421 21.45 -13.46 -15.28
CA PHE A 421 21.86 -12.47 -16.28
C PHE A 421 21.29 -11.08 -15.97
N TYR A 422 20.00 -10.99 -15.63
CA TYR A 422 19.36 -9.74 -15.24
C TYR A 422 20.06 -9.10 -14.03
N TYR A 423 20.23 -9.86 -12.94
CA TYR A 423 20.87 -9.35 -11.73
C TYR A 423 22.34 -8.97 -11.95
N TYR A 424 23.06 -9.68 -12.83
CA TYR A 424 24.43 -9.29 -13.16
C TYR A 424 24.48 -7.91 -13.85
N MET A 425 23.59 -7.66 -14.81
CA MET A 425 23.50 -6.35 -15.45
C MET A 425 23.14 -5.25 -14.45
N ILE A 426 22.20 -5.52 -13.52
CA ILE A 426 21.86 -4.58 -12.44
C ILE A 426 23.06 -4.30 -11.53
N PHE A 427 23.83 -5.32 -11.17
CA PHE A 427 25.06 -5.19 -10.40
C PHE A 427 26.05 -4.27 -11.11
N LEU A 428 26.34 -4.50 -12.39
CA LEU A 428 27.25 -3.65 -13.18
C LEU A 428 26.77 -2.20 -13.24
N ILE A 429 25.47 -1.96 -13.39
CA ILE A 429 24.88 -0.61 -13.36
C ILE A 429 25.10 0.06 -12.00
N ARG A 430 24.97 -0.69 -10.89
CA ARG A 430 25.19 -0.16 -9.53
C ARG A 430 26.66 0.10 -9.25
N VAL A 431 27.56 -0.82 -9.61
CA VAL A 431 29.01 -0.62 -9.50
C VAL A 431 29.43 0.63 -10.27
N LYS A 432 28.95 0.83 -11.50
CA LYS A 432 29.22 2.05 -12.27
C LYS A 432 28.79 3.35 -11.57
N LYS A 433 27.73 3.31 -10.77
CA LYS A 433 27.18 4.49 -10.08
C LYS A 433 27.84 4.74 -8.73
N GLU A 434 28.19 3.67 -8.01
CA GLU A 434 28.53 3.74 -6.58
C GLU A 434 29.99 3.40 -6.27
N ASN A 435 30.70 2.68 -7.16
CA ASN A 435 32.08 2.26 -6.96
C ASN A 435 33.07 3.25 -7.59
N MET A 436 34.13 3.60 -6.85
CA MET A 436 35.17 4.54 -7.31
C MET A 436 36.47 3.84 -7.74
N TYR A 437 36.59 2.53 -7.57
CA TYR A 437 37.81 1.74 -7.78
C TYR A 437 37.88 1.07 -9.15
N ILE A 438 36.73 0.83 -9.79
CA ILE A 438 36.66 0.18 -11.10
C ILE A 438 36.51 1.23 -12.22
N ASP A 439 37.31 1.09 -13.27
CA ASP A 439 37.21 1.93 -14.46
C ASP A 439 35.86 1.71 -15.19
N ASN A 440 35.15 2.81 -15.42
CA ASN A 440 33.88 2.85 -16.14
C ASN A 440 33.94 2.21 -17.53
N GLN A 441 35.07 2.31 -18.26
CA GLN A 441 35.20 1.67 -19.57
C GLN A 441 35.18 0.14 -19.46
N ARG A 442 35.79 -0.40 -18.41
CA ARG A 442 35.80 -1.85 -18.15
C ARG A 442 34.42 -2.36 -17.79
N ILE A 443 33.69 -1.64 -16.94
CA ILE A 443 32.31 -1.98 -16.60
C ILE A 443 31.44 -1.99 -17.86
N GLN A 444 31.57 -0.98 -18.72
CA GLN A 444 30.82 -0.92 -19.99
C GLN A 444 31.19 -2.06 -20.94
N SER A 445 32.46 -2.43 -21.00
CA SER A 445 32.94 -3.55 -21.82
C SER A 445 32.32 -4.87 -21.35
N GLU A 446 32.23 -5.07 -20.03
CA GLU A 446 31.60 -6.24 -19.44
C GLU A 446 30.08 -6.26 -19.66
N MET A 447 29.40 -5.12 -19.53
CA MET A 447 27.97 -4.99 -19.87
C MET A 447 27.70 -5.39 -21.33
N LEU A 448 28.56 -4.99 -22.26
CA LEU A 448 28.45 -5.37 -23.67
C LEU A 448 28.71 -6.87 -23.88
N ARG A 449 29.71 -7.42 -23.18
CA ARG A 449 30.05 -8.85 -23.22
C ARG A 449 28.88 -9.71 -22.77
N ILE A 450 28.30 -9.44 -21.60
CA ILE A 450 27.21 -10.26 -21.04
C ILE A 450 25.94 -10.15 -21.89
N LYS A 451 25.66 -8.98 -22.46
CA LYS A 451 24.55 -8.79 -23.39
C LYS A 451 24.71 -9.69 -24.62
N LYS A 452 25.90 -9.67 -25.24
CA LYS A 452 26.21 -10.50 -26.41
C LYS A 452 26.13 -11.98 -26.06
N LEU A 453 26.72 -12.38 -24.93
CA LEU A 453 26.71 -13.75 -24.42
C LEU A 453 25.28 -14.27 -24.26
N TRP A 454 24.39 -13.49 -23.65
CA TRP A 454 22.97 -13.84 -23.55
C TRP A 454 22.34 -14.09 -24.93
N SER A 455 22.40 -13.08 -25.81
CA SER A 455 21.71 -13.11 -27.11
C SER A 455 22.21 -14.20 -28.04
N THR A 456 23.50 -14.55 -27.96
CA THR A 456 24.14 -15.48 -28.89
C THR A 456 24.14 -16.92 -28.39
N ASN A 457 24.25 -17.12 -27.07
CA ASN A 457 24.52 -18.45 -26.51
C ASN A 457 23.39 -19.03 -25.66
N TYR A 458 22.55 -18.20 -25.01
CA TYR A 458 21.65 -18.70 -23.96
C TYR A 458 20.17 -18.42 -24.22
N TYR A 459 19.82 -17.34 -24.92
CA TYR A 459 18.43 -16.96 -25.14
C TYR A 459 17.56 -18.09 -25.74
N GLU A 460 17.99 -18.66 -26.87
CA GLU A 460 17.26 -19.72 -27.57
C GLU A 460 17.10 -20.99 -26.72
N ASP A 461 18.12 -21.35 -25.95
CA ASP A 461 18.10 -22.54 -25.10
C ASP A 461 17.15 -22.38 -23.92
N VAL A 462 17.11 -21.18 -23.31
CA VAL A 462 16.16 -20.85 -22.25
C VAL A 462 14.72 -20.85 -22.79
N VAL A 463 14.48 -20.27 -23.97
CA VAL A 463 13.14 -20.29 -24.57
C VAL A 463 12.66 -21.72 -24.86
N LYS A 464 13.55 -22.60 -25.33
CA LYS A 464 13.21 -24.01 -25.63
C LYS A 464 12.92 -24.84 -24.39
N SER A 465 13.47 -24.48 -23.22
CA SER A 465 13.20 -25.21 -21.98
C SER A 465 11.86 -24.85 -21.34
N MET A 466 11.25 -23.73 -21.75
CA MET A 466 9.97 -23.28 -21.21
C MET A 466 8.82 -24.22 -21.58
N GLN A 467 7.93 -24.47 -20.63
CA GLN A 467 6.71 -25.22 -20.89
C GLN A 467 5.73 -24.39 -21.73
N VAL A 468 5.37 -24.90 -22.91
CA VAL A 468 4.36 -24.29 -23.76
C VAL A 468 2.97 -24.79 -23.36
N ILE A 469 2.18 -23.92 -22.75
CA ILE A 469 0.75 -24.14 -22.57
C ILE A 469 0.05 -23.48 -23.75
N SER A 470 -0.66 -24.27 -24.57
CA SER A 470 -1.40 -23.75 -25.72
C SER A 470 -2.89 -24.05 -25.58
N SER A 471 -3.70 -23.10 -26.03
CA SER A 471 -5.15 -23.20 -26.10
C SER A 471 -5.58 -22.76 -27.49
N GLN A 472 -6.51 -23.50 -28.09
CA GLN A 472 -7.06 -23.16 -29.40
C GLN A 472 -8.56 -22.88 -29.27
N GLN A 473 -8.98 -21.72 -29.79
CA GLN A 473 -10.38 -21.37 -29.96
C GLN A 473 -10.70 -21.24 -31.45
N ARG A 474 -11.92 -21.61 -31.86
CA ARG A 474 -12.43 -21.43 -33.23
C ARG A 474 -13.56 -20.42 -33.21
N ILE A 475 -13.44 -19.37 -34.02
CA ILE A 475 -14.45 -18.33 -34.20
C ILE A 475 -14.90 -18.37 -35.66
N SER A 476 -16.20 -18.25 -35.91
CA SER A 476 -16.74 -18.31 -37.27
C SER A 476 -16.35 -17.06 -38.06
N ALA A 477 -16.09 -17.23 -39.37
CA ALA A 477 -15.78 -16.11 -40.27
C ALA A 477 -16.89 -15.04 -40.26
N GLN A 478 -18.16 -15.45 -40.09
CA GLN A 478 -19.28 -14.52 -39.95
C GLN A 478 -19.10 -13.57 -38.75
N LYS A 479 -18.73 -14.10 -37.57
CA LYS A 479 -18.50 -13.27 -36.37
C LYS A 479 -17.33 -12.31 -36.57
N CYS A 480 -16.24 -12.76 -37.21
CA CYS A 480 -15.12 -11.88 -37.53
C CYS A 480 -15.53 -10.76 -38.50
N ASN A 481 -16.31 -11.08 -39.53
CA ASN A 481 -16.82 -10.09 -40.49
C ASN A 481 -17.76 -9.08 -39.82
N GLU A 482 -18.66 -9.54 -38.93
CA GLU A 482 -19.55 -8.65 -38.16
C GLU A 482 -18.76 -7.75 -37.21
N PHE A 483 -17.74 -8.29 -36.54
CA PHE A 483 -16.82 -7.53 -35.69
C PHE A 483 -16.10 -6.45 -36.51
N SER A 484 -15.41 -6.82 -37.60
CA SER A 484 -14.67 -5.88 -38.44
C SER A 484 -15.58 -4.80 -39.03
N LYS A 485 -16.80 -5.14 -39.48
CA LYS A 485 -17.77 -4.16 -39.97
C LYS A 485 -18.12 -3.11 -38.92
N ARG A 486 -18.35 -3.51 -37.66
CA ARG A 486 -18.62 -2.56 -36.57
C ARG A 486 -17.44 -1.63 -36.31
N ILE A 487 -16.22 -2.16 -36.33
CA ILE A 487 -15.00 -1.37 -36.14
C ILE A 487 -14.75 -0.41 -37.31
N MET A 488 -15.03 -0.82 -38.54
CA MET A 488 -14.94 0.06 -39.71
C MET A 488 -15.94 1.22 -39.64
N ILE A 489 -17.12 1.02 -39.03
CA ILE A 489 -18.12 2.08 -38.82
C ILE A 489 -17.72 3.02 -37.69
N ASN A 490 -17.30 2.47 -36.55
CA ASN A 490 -16.89 3.25 -35.39
C ASN A 490 -15.64 2.61 -34.75
N PRO A 491 -14.44 3.14 -35.03
CA PRO A 491 -13.21 2.56 -34.51
C PRO A 491 -13.03 2.77 -33.01
N ILE A 492 -13.71 3.75 -32.39
CA ILE A 492 -13.66 4.00 -30.93
C ILE A 492 -14.20 2.78 -30.14
N LEU A 493 -15.08 1.97 -30.74
CA LEU A 493 -15.52 0.72 -30.13
C LEU A 493 -14.35 -0.23 -29.85
N PHE A 494 -13.33 -0.24 -30.72
CA PHE A 494 -12.16 -1.10 -30.56
C PHE A 494 -11.29 -0.69 -29.37
N SER A 495 -11.07 0.62 -29.16
CA SER A 495 -10.31 1.10 -28.00
C SER A 495 -11.07 0.81 -26.70
N ASN A 496 -12.38 1.00 -26.67
CA ASN A 496 -13.21 0.70 -25.49
C ASN A 496 -13.31 -0.80 -25.13
N LEU A 497 -13.04 -1.68 -26.09
CA LEU A 497 -12.97 -3.13 -25.87
C LEU A 497 -11.61 -3.56 -25.30
N THR A 498 -10.54 -2.84 -25.63
CA THR A 498 -9.15 -3.26 -25.34
C THR A 498 -8.50 -2.47 -24.20
N MET A 499 -8.80 -1.17 -24.10
CA MET A 499 -8.29 -0.21 -23.10
C MET A 499 -9.40 0.75 -22.68
N SER A 500 -10.30 0.27 -21.82
CA SER A 500 -11.39 1.09 -21.29
C SER A 500 -10.97 1.78 -20.00
N TYR A 501 -11.19 3.09 -19.94
CA TYR A 501 -10.93 3.90 -18.75
C TYR A 501 -12.21 4.22 -17.94
N ASP A 502 -13.28 3.46 -18.17
CA ASP A 502 -14.49 3.48 -17.32
C ASP A 502 -14.14 2.96 -15.92
N GLN A 503 -14.52 3.71 -14.90
CA GLN A 503 -14.17 3.42 -13.51
C GLN A 503 -14.70 2.05 -13.07
N ASN A 504 -15.87 1.62 -13.55
CA ASN A 504 -16.45 0.33 -13.19
C ASN A 504 -15.69 -0.84 -13.81
N LYS A 505 -15.26 -0.72 -15.07
CA LYS A 505 -14.38 -1.70 -15.71
C LYS A 505 -13.01 -1.75 -15.06
N ILE A 506 -12.41 -0.59 -14.73
CA ILE A 506 -11.13 -0.53 -14.00
C ILE A 506 -11.26 -1.27 -12.67
N LEU A 507 -12.30 -0.96 -11.88
CA LEU A 507 -12.55 -1.62 -10.61
C LEU A 507 -12.72 -3.15 -10.76
N LYS A 508 -13.43 -3.61 -11.80
CA LYS A 508 -13.56 -5.06 -12.07
C LYS A 508 -12.23 -5.72 -12.35
N GLU A 509 -11.34 -5.08 -13.12
CA GLU A 509 -9.99 -5.59 -13.33
C GLU A 509 -9.17 -5.59 -12.03
N MET A 510 -9.30 -4.57 -11.19
CA MET A 510 -8.68 -4.52 -9.87
C MET A 510 -9.19 -5.63 -8.94
N MET A 511 -10.49 -5.95 -8.98
CA MET A 511 -11.06 -7.05 -8.21
C MET A 511 -10.48 -8.40 -8.65
N LYS A 512 -10.38 -8.66 -9.96
CA LYS A 512 -9.72 -9.87 -10.48
C LYS A 512 -8.27 -9.99 -10.03
N ALA A 513 -7.54 -8.87 -10.03
CA ALA A 513 -6.19 -8.80 -9.48
C ALA A 513 -6.15 -9.13 -7.99
N ALA A 514 -7.05 -8.54 -7.20
CA ALA A 514 -7.15 -8.75 -5.76
C ALA A 514 -7.54 -10.18 -5.37
N GLU A 515 -8.24 -10.92 -6.24
CA GLU A 515 -8.54 -12.35 -6.08
C GLU A 515 -7.31 -13.23 -6.37
N ASN A 516 -6.33 -12.74 -7.14
CA ASN A 516 -5.14 -13.49 -7.57
C ASN A 516 -3.83 -12.80 -7.16
N PRO A 517 -3.62 -12.47 -5.88
CA PRO A 517 -2.54 -11.59 -5.44
C PRO A 517 -1.14 -12.18 -5.71
N LEU A 518 -1.00 -13.52 -5.72
CA LEU A 518 0.27 -14.18 -5.97
C LEU A 518 0.89 -13.78 -7.31
N ILE A 519 0.09 -13.61 -8.36
CA ILE A 519 0.55 -13.20 -9.70
C ILE A 519 1.27 -11.84 -9.64
N MET A 520 0.89 -10.97 -8.70
CA MET A 520 1.39 -9.61 -8.58
C MET A 520 2.52 -9.47 -7.53
N LEU A 521 2.64 -10.47 -6.65
CA LEU A 521 3.65 -10.52 -5.58
C LEU A 521 4.92 -11.26 -6.00
N VAL A 522 4.86 -12.17 -6.98
CA VAL A 522 6.06 -12.84 -7.49
C VAL A 522 6.84 -11.98 -8.48
N SER A 523 8.16 -12.09 -8.46
CA SER A 523 9.03 -11.42 -9.44
C SER A 523 8.78 -12.00 -10.83
N ASN A 524 8.39 -11.14 -11.77
CA ASN A 524 8.17 -11.51 -13.15
C ASN A 524 9.43 -11.13 -13.96
N ILE A 525 10.04 -12.09 -14.65
CA ILE A 525 11.15 -11.82 -15.59
C ILE A 525 10.65 -12.14 -17.00
N GLU A 526 10.74 -11.16 -17.88
CA GLU A 526 10.49 -11.32 -19.30
C GLU A 526 11.77 -11.81 -20.00
N ILE A 527 11.68 -12.95 -20.67
CA ILE A 527 12.74 -13.52 -21.50
C ILE A 527 12.70 -12.83 -22.87
N SER A 528 13.68 -11.97 -23.15
CA SER A 528 13.81 -11.25 -24.42
C SER A 528 15.15 -11.55 -25.08
N GLU A 529 15.16 -11.60 -26.41
CA GLU A 529 16.36 -11.88 -27.22
C GLU A 529 17.49 -10.89 -26.93
N VAL A 530 17.13 -9.61 -26.73
CA VAL A 530 18.11 -8.56 -26.45
C VAL A 530 18.76 -8.76 -25.08
N PHE A 531 17.95 -8.94 -24.04
CA PHE A 531 18.37 -9.22 -22.67
C PHE A 531 17.16 -9.52 -21.76
N PRO A 532 17.27 -10.35 -20.71
CA PRO A 532 16.21 -10.52 -19.72
C PRO A 532 15.88 -9.20 -19.00
N ARG A 533 14.60 -8.97 -18.68
CA ARG A 533 14.15 -7.75 -18.01
C ARG A 533 13.05 -8.00 -17.00
N GLU A 534 12.87 -7.10 -16.05
CA GLU A 534 11.75 -7.13 -15.11
C GLU A 534 10.43 -6.94 -15.86
N GLY A 535 9.54 -7.92 -15.76
CA GLY A 535 8.22 -7.95 -16.39
C GLY A 535 7.20 -7.11 -15.63
N ALA A 536 6.23 -6.56 -16.36
CA ALA A 536 5.08 -5.82 -15.83
C ALA A 536 5.40 -4.59 -14.96
N LYS A 537 6.62 -4.06 -14.98
CA LYS A 537 6.95 -2.82 -14.26
C LYS A 537 6.54 -1.59 -15.06
N VAL A 538 5.84 -0.68 -14.40
CA VAL A 538 5.47 0.63 -14.96
C VAL A 538 6.44 1.67 -14.42
N ASN A 539 7.09 2.39 -15.32
CA ASN A 539 7.95 3.51 -14.96
C ASN A 539 7.14 4.81 -15.02
N TYR A 540 6.95 5.46 -13.88
CA TYR A 540 6.24 6.74 -13.80
C TYR A 540 7.14 7.95 -14.02
N LYS A 541 8.48 7.78 -13.98
CA LYS A 541 9.42 8.88 -14.13
C LYS A 541 9.43 9.37 -15.58
N ARG A 542 8.99 10.62 -15.80
CA ARG A 542 8.80 11.25 -17.13
C ARG A 542 7.64 10.64 -17.93
N HIS A 543 6.71 9.94 -17.27
CA HIS A 543 5.53 9.33 -17.85
C HIS A 543 4.28 9.91 -17.21
N ASP A 544 4.01 11.18 -17.51
CA ASP A 544 2.99 11.98 -16.80
C ASP A 544 1.57 11.38 -16.95
N ILE A 545 1.26 10.78 -18.10
CA ILE A 545 -0.02 10.11 -18.34
C ILE A 545 -0.18 8.86 -17.48
N ASP A 546 0.87 8.04 -17.37
CA ASP A 546 0.87 6.87 -16.49
C ASP A 546 0.75 7.29 -15.02
N ALA A 547 1.37 8.41 -14.64
CA ALA A 547 1.22 8.98 -13.31
C ALA A 547 -0.22 9.47 -13.05
N LYS A 548 -0.88 10.09 -14.03
CA LYS A 548 -2.31 10.44 -13.93
C LYS A 548 -3.21 9.22 -13.85
N PHE A 549 -2.89 8.15 -14.57
CA PHE A 549 -3.62 6.91 -14.43
C PHE A 549 -3.40 6.26 -13.05
N LEU A 550 -2.20 6.35 -12.48
CA LEU A 550 -1.93 5.95 -11.10
C LEU A 550 -2.76 6.75 -10.09
N GLU A 551 -2.93 8.07 -10.30
CA GLU A 551 -3.81 8.91 -9.46
C GLU A 551 -5.26 8.39 -9.48
N ILE A 552 -5.82 8.09 -10.65
CA ILE A 552 -7.17 7.51 -10.79
C ILE A 552 -7.28 6.18 -10.02
N ILE A 553 -6.28 5.30 -10.16
CA ILE A 553 -6.27 4.02 -9.45
C ILE A 553 -6.18 4.23 -7.93
N SER A 554 -5.37 5.19 -7.49
CA SER A 554 -5.20 5.50 -6.06
C SER A 554 -6.51 6.01 -5.46
N GLU A 555 -7.25 6.87 -6.17
CA GLU A 555 -8.57 7.33 -5.78
C GLU A 555 -9.59 6.18 -5.70
N ILE A 556 -9.55 5.22 -6.64
CA ILE A 556 -10.40 4.02 -6.56
C ILE A 556 -10.05 3.16 -5.34
N VAL A 557 -8.76 3.01 -5.02
CA VAL A 557 -8.33 2.27 -3.82
C VAL A 557 -8.80 2.98 -2.54
N GLU A 558 -8.75 4.30 -2.50
CA GLU A 558 -9.23 5.09 -1.35
C GLU A 558 -10.75 4.98 -1.18
N ASN A 559 -11.51 5.25 -2.26
CA ASN A 559 -12.97 5.36 -2.21
C ASN A 559 -13.71 4.02 -2.31
N LYS A 560 -13.15 3.06 -3.05
CA LYS A 560 -13.78 1.75 -3.36
C LYS A 560 -12.90 0.57 -2.95
N GLY A 561 -11.83 0.78 -2.19
CA GLY A 561 -10.92 -0.27 -1.74
C GLY A 561 -11.56 -1.32 -0.83
N TYR A 562 -12.71 -1.02 -0.23
CA TYR A 562 -13.50 -2.02 0.52
C TYR A 562 -14.02 -3.16 -0.38
N LYS A 563 -14.06 -2.97 -1.70
CA LYS A 563 -14.44 -4.02 -2.67
C LYS A 563 -13.30 -4.97 -3.00
N LEU A 564 -12.06 -4.62 -2.69
CA LEU A 564 -10.87 -5.40 -3.01
C LEU A 564 -10.60 -6.41 -1.90
N LEU A 565 -10.62 -7.70 -2.23
CA LEU A 565 -10.37 -8.78 -1.27
C LEU A 565 -8.98 -8.66 -0.63
N ASN A 566 -7.97 -8.35 -1.44
CA ASN A 566 -6.62 -8.04 -1.00
C ASN A 566 -6.26 -6.62 -1.43
N LYS A 567 -6.02 -5.73 -0.46
CA LYS A 567 -5.53 -4.38 -0.72
C LYS A 567 -4.05 -4.44 -1.08
N MET A 568 -3.72 -3.98 -2.29
CA MET A 568 -2.35 -3.93 -2.82
C MET A 568 -1.98 -2.49 -3.15
N LEU A 569 -0.68 -2.23 -3.35
CA LEU A 569 -0.20 -0.93 -3.79
C LEU A 569 -0.80 -0.56 -5.17
N PRO A 570 -1.26 0.69 -5.38
CA PRO A 570 -1.85 1.16 -6.63
C PRO A 570 -1.02 0.82 -7.88
N GLU A 571 0.31 0.89 -7.80
CA GLU A 571 1.22 0.62 -8.91
C GLU A 571 1.12 -0.82 -9.42
N LYS A 572 0.80 -1.75 -8.51
CA LYS A 572 0.60 -3.16 -8.87
C LYS A 572 -0.67 -3.32 -9.71
N PHE A 573 -1.74 -2.59 -9.38
CA PHE A 573 -2.97 -2.62 -10.18
C PHE A 573 -2.74 -2.03 -11.58
N VAL A 574 -2.01 -0.92 -11.71
CA VAL A 574 -1.68 -0.35 -13.03
C VAL A 574 -0.93 -1.37 -13.89
N ALA A 575 0.10 -2.01 -13.33
CA ALA A 575 0.86 -3.07 -13.99
C ALA A 575 -0.01 -4.21 -14.51
N TYR A 576 -0.91 -4.72 -13.65
CA TYR A 576 -1.85 -5.79 -13.99
C TYR A 576 -2.82 -5.36 -15.10
N ILE A 577 -3.41 -4.17 -15.00
CA ILE A 577 -4.33 -3.64 -16.01
C ILE A 577 -3.64 -3.51 -17.37
N TYR A 578 -2.41 -2.98 -17.42
CA TYR A 578 -1.65 -2.87 -18.66
C TYR A 578 -1.34 -4.23 -19.27
N GLN A 579 -1.02 -5.22 -18.46
CA GLN A 579 -0.79 -6.59 -18.95
C GLN A 579 -2.07 -7.17 -19.56
N ASN A 580 -3.22 -7.04 -18.88
CA ASN A 580 -4.50 -7.52 -19.40
C ASN A 580 -4.90 -6.77 -20.68
N CYS A 581 -4.69 -5.45 -20.75
CA CYS A 581 -4.94 -4.67 -21.96
C CYS A 581 -4.12 -5.16 -23.16
N LYS A 582 -2.84 -5.57 -22.96
CA LYS A 582 -2.02 -6.15 -24.03
C LYS A 582 -2.59 -7.49 -24.51
N ILE A 583 -3.06 -8.33 -23.60
CA ILE A 583 -3.67 -9.63 -23.92
C ILE A 583 -4.97 -9.42 -24.71
N GLU A 584 -5.87 -8.57 -24.21
CA GLU A 584 -7.14 -8.25 -24.87
C GLU A 584 -6.92 -7.64 -26.27
N LEU A 585 -5.94 -6.74 -26.41
CA LEU A 585 -5.57 -6.18 -27.70
C LEU A 585 -5.10 -7.26 -28.68
N GLN A 586 -4.22 -8.16 -28.25
CA GLN A 586 -3.73 -9.26 -29.07
C GLN A 586 -4.84 -10.21 -29.53
N LEU A 587 -5.81 -10.48 -28.67
CA LEU A 587 -6.99 -11.28 -29.01
C LEU A 587 -7.87 -10.55 -30.03
N ASN A 588 -8.28 -9.32 -29.73
CA ASN A 588 -9.25 -8.57 -30.52
C ASN A 588 -8.70 -8.17 -31.91
N ILE A 589 -7.42 -7.80 -32.02
CA ILE A 589 -6.80 -7.44 -33.31
C ILE A 589 -6.68 -8.64 -34.26
N THR A 590 -6.63 -9.86 -33.71
CA THR A 590 -6.59 -11.09 -34.51
C THR A 590 -7.93 -11.35 -35.18
N LEU A 591 -9.03 -10.91 -34.57
CA LEU A 591 -10.39 -11.01 -35.13
C LEU A 591 -10.62 -10.03 -36.28
N PHE A 592 -9.90 -8.91 -36.30
CA PHE A 592 -10.02 -7.91 -37.36
C PHE A 592 -9.45 -8.43 -38.68
N ASN A 593 -10.29 -8.45 -39.72
CA ASN A 593 -9.97 -9.04 -41.03
C ASN A 593 -10.22 -8.11 -42.23
N GLU A 594 -10.42 -6.81 -42.00
CA GLU A 594 -10.63 -5.77 -43.03
C GLU A 594 -9.38 -4.88 -43.21
N GLU A 595 -8.18 -5.43 -42.97
CA GLU A 595 -6.91 -4.67 -43.00
C GLU A 595 -6.62 -4.01 -44.36
N GLU A 596 -6.89 -4.71 -45.48
CA GLU A 596 -6.70 -4.20 -46.84
C GLU A 596 -7.63 -3.00 -47.11
N LYS A 597 -8.90 -3.15 -46.72
CA LYS A 597 -9.91 -2.10 -46.89
C LYS A 597 -9.55 -0.85 -46.08
N MET A 598 -9.14 -1.02 -44.82
CA MET A 598 -8.71 0.09 -43.96
C MET A 598 -7.45 0.78 -44.51
N TYR A 599 -6.46 0.00 -44.97
CA TYR A 599 -5.26 0.54 -45.61
C TYR A 599 -5.60 1.42 -46.80
N ASN A 600 -6.49 0.95 -47.69
CA ASN A 600 -6.89 1.70 -48.87
C ASN A 600 -7.67 2.99 -48.53
N LEU A 601 -8.49 2.98 -47.48
CA LEU A 601 -9.15 4.19 -46.98
C LEU A 601 -8.14 5.22 -46.46
N ILE A 602 -7.15 4.77 -45.70
CA ILE A 602 -6.08 5.64 -45.19
C ILE A 602 -5.26 6.20 -46.34
N LYS A 603 -4.85 5.34 -47.29
CA LYS A 603 -4.09 5.74 -48.48
C LYS A 603 -4.82 6.79 -49.31
N ALA A 604 -6.13 6.67 -49.50
CA ALA A 604 -6.92 7.64 -50.27
C ALA A 604 -6.95 9.05 -49.64
N LYS A 605 -6.80 9.14 -48.31
CA LYS A 605 -6.79 10.40 -47.56
C LYS A 605 -5.37 10.82 -47.12
N ALA A 606 -4.34 10.04 -47.46
CA ALA A 606 -2.98 10.29 -47.02
C ALA A 606 -2.38 11.48 -47.79
N PRO A 607 -1.63 12.36 -47.12
CA PRO A 607 -0.98 13.52 -47.76
C PRO A 607 0.30 13.13 -48.53
N ILE A 608 0.71 11.87 -48.45
CA ILE A 608 1.90 11.32 -49.10
C ILE A 608 1.52 10.06 -49.88
N GLU A 609 2.30 9.77 -50.92
CA GLU A 609 2.13 8.53 -51.68
C GLU A 609 2.56 7.32 -50.82
N LEU A 610 1.65 6.36 -50.68
CA LEU A 610 1.89 5.11 -49.96
C LEU A 610 2.01 3.94 -50.93
N LEU A 611 2.82 2.93 -50.56
CA LEU A 611 2.97 1.67 -51.29
C LEU A 611 1.61 1.01 -51.57
N GLU A 612 1.55 0.15 -52.58
CA GLU A 612 0.37 -0.71 -52.74
C GLU A 612 0.27 -1.73 -51.61
N TYR A 613 -0.97 -2.10 -51.27
CA TYR A 613 -1.18 -3.14 -50.28
C TYR A 613 -0.68 -4.49 -50.80
N ASP A 614 0.11 -5.19 -49.98
CA ASP A 614 0.54 -6.56 -50.20
C ASP A 614 0.10 -7.42 -49.01
N LYS A 615 -0.33 -8.65 -49.27
CA LYS A 615 -0.64 -9.64 -48.21
C LYS A 615 0.61 -10.00 -47.39
N LYS A 616 1.78 -9.93 -48.00
CA LYS A 616 3.08 -10.09 -47.33
C LYS A 616 3.55 -8.74 -46.80
N ILE A 617 3.05 -8.39 -45.62
CA ILE A 617 3.40 -7.14 -44.92
C ILE A 617 4.92 -7.03 -44.76
N SER A 618 5.48 -5.90 -45.20
CA SER A 618 6.88 -5.54 -45.02
C SER A 618 7.05 -4.47 -43.95
N LEU A 619 8.27 -4.32 -43.42
CA LEU A 619 8.58 -3.24 -42.48
C LEU A 619 8.37 -1.85 -43.12
N ALA A 620 8.63 -1.72 -44.42
CA ALA A 620 8.38 -0.48 -45.16
C ALA A 620 6.88 -0.11 -45.17
N MET A 621 5.99 -1.10 -45.22
CA MET A 621 4.55 -0.86 -45.23
C MET A 621 4.01 -0.27 -43.93
N ILE A 622 4.63 -0.58 -42.79
CA ILE A 622 4.26 0.00 -41.50
C ILE A 622 4.97 1.34 -41.25
N THR A 623 6.27 1.46 -41.56
CA THR A 623 7.03 2.69 -41.24
C THR A 623 6.58 3.90 -42.05
N GLN A 624 6.10 3.71 -43.29
CA GLN A 624 5.49 4.78 -44.09
C GLN A 624 4.20 5.35 -43.45
N LEU A 625 3.55 4.60 -42.56
CA LEU A 625 2.31 5.02 -41.90
C LEU A 625 2.59 5.96 -40.72
N PHE A 626 3.81 5.97 -40.16
CA PHE A 626 4.13 6.83 -39.03
C PHE A 626 4.01 8.32 -39.40
N PRO A 627 4.61 8.83 -40.50
CA PRO A 627 4.37 10.21 -40.92
C PRO A 627 2.90 10.55 -41.11
N VAL A 628 2.09 9.63 -41.65
CA VAL A 628 0.65 9.82 -41.81
C VAL A 628 -0.02 10.03 -40.45
N LEU A 629 0.24 9.14 -39.49
CA LEU A 629 -0.29 9.26 -38.12
C LEU A 629 0.15 10.58 -37.47
N GLU A 630 1.44 10.91 -37.56
CA GLU A 630 2.00 12.12 -36.96
C GLU A 630 1.36 13.40 -37.53
N MET A 631 1.09 13.44 -38.84
CA MET A 631 0.37 14.55 -39.47
C MET A 631 -1.09 14.63 -39.00
N GLN A 632 -1.78 13.50 -38.86
CA GLN A 632 -3.15 13.48 -38.34
C GLN A 632 -3.21 13.90 -36.87
N ILE A 633 -2.25 13.49 -36.03
CA ILE A 633 -2.15 13.96 -34.64
C ILE A 633 -2.00 15.48 -34.59
N ARG A 634 -1.12 16.07 -35.41
CA ARG A 634 -0.96 17.54 -35.47
C ARG A 634 -2.26 18.24 -35.88
N LYS A 635 -2.97 17.68 -36.87
CA LYS A 635 -4.28 18.20 -37.30
C LYS A 635 -5.29 18.15 -36.16
N LEU A 636 -5.40 17.01 -35.47
CA LEU A 636 -6.29 16.83 -34.33
C LEU A 636 -6.02 17.83 -33.20
N VAL A 637 -4.78 17.95 -32.73
CA VAL A 637 -4.47 18.82 -31.59
C VAL A 637 -4.64 20.31 -31.94
N SER A 638 -4.48 20.68 -33.21
CA SER A 638 -4.73 22.05 -33.69
C SER A 638 -6.21 22.45 -33.55
N TYR A 639 -7.15 21.52 -33.80
CA TYR A 639 -8.58 21.78 -33.54
C TYR A 639 -8.90 22.00 -32.06
N LEU A 640 -8.01 21.55 -31.18
CA LEU A 640 -8.16 21.64 -29.73
C LEU A 640 -7.31 22.77 -29.13
N GLY A 641 -6.78 23.67 -29.97
CA GLY A 641 -6.04 24.86 -29.54
C GLY A 641 -4.59 24.61 -29.11
N ILE A 642 -4.06 23.40 -29.32
CA ILE A 642 -2.67 23.06 -29.00
C ILE A 642 -1.79 23.36 -30.21
N PHE A 643 -0.74 24.16 -30.00
CA PHE A 643 0.18 24.55 -31.07
C PHE A 643 1.15 23.42 -31.42
N PRO A 644 1.18 22.92 -32.68
CA PRO A 644 1.92 21.71 -33.03
C PRO A 644 3.43 21.91 -33.24
N TYR A 645 3.95 23.13 -33.06
CA TYR A 645 5.36 23.48 -33.26
C TYR A 645 6.02 23.94 -31.96
N LYS A 646 7.35 23.80 -31.89
CA LYS A 646 8.14 24.23 -30.73
C LYS A 646 8.05 25.74 -30.53
N ILE A 647 7.79 26.14 -29.29
CA ILE A 647 7.74 27.53 -28.82
C ILE A 647 9.07 27.82 -28.10
N ASP A 648 10.15 27.80 -28.88
CA ASP A 648 11.51 28.06 -28.45
C ASP A 648 12.17 28.99 -29.47
N GLU A 649 12.96 29.97 -29.06
CA GLU A 649 13.54 30.97 -29.98
C GLU A 649 14.57 30.36 -30.94
N GLU A 650 15.25 29.29 -30.55
CA GLU A 650 16.28 28.62 -31.36
C GLU A 650 15.69 27.49 -32.23
N GLU A 651 14.66 26.80 -31.73
CA GLU A 651 14.00 25.68 -32.42
C GLU A 651 12.61 26.05 -33.00
N PHE A 652 12.31 27.35 -33.12
CA PHE A 652 11.03 27.88 -33.58
C PHE A 652 10.58 27.24 -34.91
N MET A 653 9.30 26.88 -34.99
CA MET A 653 8.65 26.22 -36.14
C MET A 653 9.14 24.80 -36.46
N GLN A 654 10.04 24.22 -35.65
CA GLN A 654 10.23 22.78 -35.68
C GLN A 654 9.00 22.08 -35.13
N CYS A 655 8.62 20.96 -35.74
CA CYS A 655 7.54 20.11 -35.29
C CYS A 655 7.76 19.58 -33.86
N ASN A 656 6.79 19.78 -32.95
CA ASN A 656 6.79 19.10 -31.65
C ASN A 656 6.69 17.58 -31.84
N ASP A 657 7.29 16.80 -30.93
CA ASP A 657 7.13 15.35 -30.99
C ASP A 657 5.65 14.94 -30.80
N PRO A 658 5.10 14.02 -31.61
CA PRO A 658 3.72 13.57 -31.50
C PRO A 658 3.34 13.04 -30.11
N SER A 659 4.28 12.39 -29.40
CA SER A 659 4.03 11.90 -28.04
C SER A 659 3.83 13.06 -27.06
N SER A 660 4.57 14.16 -27.23
CA SER A 660 4.41 15.38 -26.42
C SER A 660 3.07 16.05 -26.68
N LEU A 661 2.62 16.11 -27.95
CA LEU A 661 1.32 16.68 -28.33
C LEU A 661 0.15 15.88 -27.76
N LEU A 662 0.20 14.54 -27.88
CA LEU A 662 -0.81 13.67 -27.28
C LEU A 662 -0.81 13.76 -25.76
N ARG A 663 0.36 13.87 -25.13
CA ARG A 663 0.48 14.06 -23.68
C ARG A 663 -0.16 15.37 -23.24
N GLU A 664 0.12 16.48 -23.92
CA GLU A 664 -0.48 17.78 -23.61
C GLU A 664 -2.01 17.73 -23.69
N LEU A 665 -2.53 17.13 -24.77
CA LEU A 665 -3.96 16.92 -24.94
C LEU A 665 -4.57 16.09 -23.79
N LEU A 666 -3.99 14.93 -23.48
CA LEU A 666 -4.49 14.06 -22.42
C LEU A 666 -4.42 14.73 -21.04
N LEU A 667 -3.37 15.52 -20.76
CA LEU A 667 -3.26 16.26 -19.51
C LEU A 667 -4.32 17.37 -19.40
N GLN A 668 -4.62 18.10 -20.48
CA GLN A 668 -5.70 19.08 -20.49
C GLN A 668 -7.05 18.41 -20.17
N ILE A 669 -7.36 17.30 -20.83
CA ILE A 669 -8.59 16.54 -20.60
C ILE A 669 -8.67 16.03 -19.16
N TYR A 670 -7.59 15.46 -18.64
CA TYR A 670 -7.57 15.00 -17.25
C TYR A 670 -7.75 16.15 -16.25
N ASN A 671 -7.14 17.31 -16.51
CA ASN A 671 -7.29 18.46 -15.62
C ASN A 671 -8.73 18.96 -15.54
N GLU A 672 -9.49 18.86 -16.65
CA GLU A 672 -10.91 19.23 -16.73
C GLU A 672 -11.85 18.15 -16.20
N GLN A 673 -11.65 16.88 -16.59
CA GLN A 673 -12.61 15.79 -16.34
C GLN A 673 -12.22 14.89 -15.18
N LYS A 674 -10.97 14.94 -14.70
CA LYS A 674 -10.38 13.99 -13.74
C LYS A 674 -10.53 12.53 -14.18
N SER A 675 -10.64 12.28 -15.48
CA SER A 675 -10.89 10.97 -16.07
C SER A 675 -10.39 10.90 -17.51
N PHE A 676 -10.11 9.68 -17.98
CA PHE A 676 -9.79 9.37 -19.38
C PHE A 676 -10.92 8.63 -20.12
N GLU A 677 -12.07 8.44 -19.47
CA GLU A 677 -13.18 7.61 -19.97
C GLU A 677 -13.63 8.00 -21.39
N ASN A 678 -13.73 9.29 -21.68
CA ASN A 678 -14.22 9.80 -22.97
C ASN A 678 -13.16 9.83 -24.09
N VAL A 679 -11.92 9.45 -23.78
CA VAL A 679 -10.77 9.51 -24.70
C VAL A 679 -9.97 8.20 -24.74
N SER A 680 -10.67 7.08 -24.56
CA SER A 680 -10.09 5.73 -24.72
C SER A 680 -9.37 5.53 -26.05
N ASP A 681 -9.84 6.13 -27.15
CA ASP A 681 -9.17 6.13 -28.46
C ASP A 681 -7.85 6.91 -28.48
N ILE A 682 -7.77 8.09 -27.86
CA ILE A 682 -6.52 8.86 -27.76
C ILE A 682 -5.52 8.16 -26.84
N MET A 683 -5.99 7.62 -25.71
CA MET A 683 -5.18 6.77 -24.84
C MET A 683 -4.68 5.52 -25.57
N PHE A 684 -5.52 4.90 -26.41
CA PHE A 684 -5.13 3.75 -27.23
C PHE A 684 -3.99 4.11 -28.20
N VAL A 685 -4.09 5.26 -28.89
CA VAL A 685 -3.04 5.76 -29.79
C VAL A 685 -1.76 6.03 -29.02
N TYR A 686 -1.83 6.76 -27.91
CA TYR A 686 -0.67 7.08 -27.07
C TYR A 686 0.02 5.80 -26.58
N ASN A 687 -0.73 4.88 -25.98
CA ASN A 687 -0.19 3.65 -25.42
C ASN A 687 0.37 2.71 -26.48
N SER A 688 -0.34 2.53 -27.60
CA SER A 688 0.10 1.61 -28.65
C SER A 688 1.32 2.12 -29.39
N MET A 689 1.37 3.41 -29.70
CA MET A 689 2.38 3.95 -30.61
C MET A 689 3.60 4.55 -29.89
N TYR A 690 3.42 5.16 -28.70
CA TYR A 690 4.42 6.05 -28.09
C TYR A 690 4.78 5.74 -26.63
N ASN A 691 3.92 5.07 -25.85
CA ASN A 691 4.20 4.78 -24.45
C ASN A 691 5.16 3.59 -24.28
N SER A 692 6.35 3.83 -23.70
CA SER A 692 7.32 2.76 -23.41
C SER A 692 6.90 1.79 -22.31
N ASN A 693 5.91 2.13 -21.48
CA ASN A 693 5.30 1.17 -20.54
C ASN A 693 4.34 0.18 -21.24
N PHE A 694 3.95 0.47 -22.49
CA PHE A 694 2.96 -0.31 -23.23
C PHE A 694 3.56 -1.03 -24.46
N LEU A 695 3.20 -0.65 -25.70
CA LEU A 695 3.68 -1.34 -26.92
C LEU A 695 4.78 -0.57 -27.66
N ASN A 696 4.72 0.76 -27.62
CA ASN A 696 5.70 1.68 -28.22
C ASN A 696 6.08 1.34 -29.68
N ILE A 697 5.10 0.93 -30.51
CA ILE A 697 5.33 0.35 -31.84
C ILE A 697 6.24 1.24 -32.69
N ARG A 698 6.01 2.56 -32.69
CA ARG A 698 6.78 3.50 -33.52
C ARG A 698 8.27 3.44 -33.18
N ASN A 699 8.61 3.47 -31.89
CA ASN A 699 9.99 3.49 -31.43
C ASN A 699 10.67 2.12 -31.61
N GLU A 700 9.97 1.03 -31.31
CA GLU A 700 10.51 -0.33 -31.46
C GLU A 700 10.79 -0.67 -32.94
N CYS A 701 9.93 -0.26 -33.87
CA CYS A 701 10.14 -0.44 -35.30
C CYS A 701 11.32 0.40 -35.83
N ILE A 702 11.34 1.70 -35.53
CA ILE A 702 12.38 2.63 -36.05
C ILE A 702 13.77 2.24 -35.56
N HIS A 703 13.88 1.76 -34.33
CA HIS A 703 15.17 1.33 -33.76
C HIS A 703 15.52 -0.13 -34.05
N GLY A 704 14.75 -0.83 -34.89
CA GLY A 704 15.07 -2.19 -35.30
C GLY A 704 15.06 -3.19 -34.14
N ARG A 705 14.12 -3.04 -33.18
CA ARG A 705 14.05 -3.89 -31.98
C ARG A 705 12.95 -4.94 -32.06
N ASP A 706 11.68 -4.53 -32.17
CA ASP A 706 10.53 -5.43 -32.25
C ASP A 706 9.68 -5.14 -33.49
N TYR A 707 8.72 -6.02 -33.78
CA TYR A 707 7.77 -5.94 -34.89
C TYR A 707 8.42 -5.91 -36.28
N LEU A 708 9.57 -6.59 -36.44
CA LEU A 708 10.35 -6.56 -37.68
C LEU A 708 9.91 -7.61 -38.71
N ALA A 709 9.30 -8.71 -38.27
CA ALA A 709 8.87 -9.81 -39.14
C ALA A 709 7.69 -10.62 -38.55
N GLY A 710 7.13 -11.50 -39.39
CA GLY A 710 6.15 -12.51 -38.99
C GLY A 710 4.85 -11.96 -38.42
N GLY A 711 4.27 -12.70 -37.46
CA GLY A 711 3.00 -12.34 -36.82
C GLY A 711 3.05 -11.01 -36.07
N LYS A 712 4.19 -10.70 -35.42
CA LYS A 712 4.38 -9.43 -34.70
C LYS A 712 4.37 -8.22 -35.64
N LEU A 713 4.99 -8.31 -36.82
CA LEU A 713 4.94 -7.24 -37.82
C LEU A 713 3.49 -7.00 -38.30
N ARG A 714 2.75 -8.06 -38.62
CA ARG A 714 1.35 -7.93 -39.04
C ARG A 714 0.46 -7.38 -37.92
N TYR A 715 0.70 -7.79 -36.68
CA TYR A 715 0.06 -7.23 -35.49
C TYR A 715 0.28 -5.71 -35.40
N ALA A 716 1.54 -5.26 -35.44
CA ALA A 716 1.87 -3.84 -35.38
C ALA A 716 1.29 -3.04 -36.54
N PHE A 717 1.27 -3.62 -37.75
CA PHE A 717 0.66 -3.00 -38.93
C PHE A 717 -0.83 -2.74 -38.72
N ARG A 718 -1.60 -3.75 -38.26
CA ARG A 718 -3.04 -3.59 -37.96
C ARG A 718 -3.30 -2.57 -36.86
N VAL A 719 -2.52 -2.60 -35.78
CA VAL A 719 -2.65 -1.62 -34.69
C VAL A 719 -2.37 -0.21 -35.21
N THR A 720 -1.34 -0.03 -36.03
CA THR A 720 -1.00 1.27 -36.62
C THR A 720 -2.11 1.79 -37.53
N LEU A 721 -2.73 0.92 -38.35
CA LEU A 721 -3.88 1.29 -39.17
C LEU A 721 -5.07 1.74 -38.32
N LEU A 722 -5.39 1.01 -37.25
CA LEU A 722 -6.46 1.40 -36.33
C LEU A 722 -6.17 2.73 -35.65
N CYS A 723 -4.93 2.97 -35.19
CA CYS A 723 -4.54 4.24 -34.60
C CYS A 723 -4.80 5.41 -35.56
N ILE A 724 -4.38 5.28 -36.82
CA ILE A 724 -4.60 6.31 -37.84
C ILE A 724 -6.10 6.50 -38.09
N TYR A 725 -6.83 5.41 -38.27
CA TYR A 725 -8.25 5.46 -38.56
C TYR A 725 -9.06 6.06 -37.40
N MET A 726 -8.70 5.80 -36.15
CA MET A 726 -9.29 6.43 -34.97
C MET A 726 -9.08 7.95 -34.95
N VAL A 727 -7.85 8.41 -35.19
CA VAL A 727 -7.54 9.86 -35.22
C VAL A 727 -8.31 10.54 -36.35
N MET A 728 -8.33 9.95 -37.54
CA MET A 728 -9.07 10.48 -38.68
C MET A 728 -10.58 10.52 -38.42
N PHE A 729 -11.15 9.45 -37.86
CA PHE A 729 -12.57 9.41 -37.48
C PHE A 729 -12.94 10.51 -36.48
N ARG A 730 -12.08 10.76 -35.48
CA ARG A 730 -12.30 11.85 -34.51
C ARG A 730 -12.20 13.23 -35.16
N ILE A 731 -11.25 13.44 -36.07
CA ILE A 731 -11.15 14.68 -36.85
C ILE A 731 -12.41 14.89 -37.68
N ASP A 732 -12.84 13.90 -38.45
CA ASP A 732 -14.06 13.96 -39.28
C ASP A 732 -15.28 14.32 -38.38
N THR A 733 -15.39 13.72 -37.19
CA THR A 733 -16.46 14.02 -36.22
C THR A 733 -16.42 15.45 -35.68
N ILE A 734 -15.22 16.02 -35.49
CA ILE A 734 -15.06 17.42 -35.05
C ILE A 734 -15.42 18.37 -36.20
N GLU A 735 -14.94 18.08 -37.42
CA GLU A 735 -15.20 18.89 -38.61
C GLU A 735 -16.71 18.98 -38.91
N GLU A 736 -17.44 17.85 -38.86
CA GLU A 736 -18.90 17.83 -39.03
C GLU A 736 -19.63 18.75 -38.03
N LYS A 737 -19.21 18.74 -36.75
CA LYS A 737 -19.82 19.58 -35.71
C LYS A 737 -19.45 21.05 -35.81
N VAL A 738 -18.26 21.36 -36.33
CA VAL A 738 -17.83 22.75 -36.54
C VAL A 738 -18.51 23.36 -37.75
N SER A 739 -18.78 22.59 -38.82
CA SER A 739 -19.61 23.05 -39.93
C SER A 739 -21.04 23.38 -39.50
N ASP A 740 -21.64 22.59 -38.61
CA ASP A 740 -22.99 22.81 -38.09
C ASP A 740 -23.13 24.05 -37.19
N LEU A 741 -22.03 24.67 -36.76
CA LEU A 741 -22.02 25.91 -35.95
C LEU A 741 -21.86 27.18 -36.81
N ILE A 742 -21.53 27.02 -38.09
CA ILE A 742 -21.25 28.11 -39.04
C ILE A 742 -22.41 28.29 -40.04
N ASP A 743 -23.25 27.26 -40.22
CA ASP A 743 -24.57 27.33 -40.87
C ASP A 743 -25.69 27.62 -39.86
#